data_AF-A0A9E5ZAM0-F1
#
_entry.id   AF-A0A9E5ZAM0-F1
#
_cell.length_a   1.000
_cell.length_b   1.000
_cell.length_c   1.000
_cell.angle_alpha   90.00
_cell.angle_beta   90.00
_cell.angle_gamma   90.00
#
_symmetry.space_group_name_H-M   'P 1'
#
loop_
_entity.id
_entity.type
_entity.pdbx_description
1 polymer ?
#
loop_
_entity_poly.entity_id
_entity_poly.type
_entity_poly.pdbx_seq_one_letter_code
_entity_poly.pdbx_strand_id
1 'polypeptide(L)'
;MENEKPMPKELAEEQISENVQQEAELIGDEIKGAHNGVNNLKETQEESEVSGHVPEEKKPVIKVAKEKKPKAKKEKEDVVLDLVIVDNTSEDNELEEVKAEVPPTSEDEFIDLTEFNKGSLVEFIKELEKETEIKKVSRHLRNLKLRFDDLFNEEKSAALANYQKEEGVNPEDFLFKGDLLDTEFEEIYQRLNQKRHQFFTQLENKKEENLKKKNTLLDQLRDIVDNNFDIDIKLIKELQATWQAIGQVPSNQNKSLWANYNALMDRFYDSRSIYFELKDLDRKKNLIAKTELCEKAENLNINGNLNTAFKELNDLHEEYKLVGPVPRENQEELWQRFKTASDEIYNNRRAYLETLKMSFNENLVEKRALVEEIQGYANFESGSVKDWNTASKKVAELQNKWDLIGGIPREKSKEINKLFWGYFKQFFAIRAEFFKQFDAEKQENLEKKRVLVTRAEELNSSEDDLDKVTDQLKQLQSQWREIGAVPDKYRNKIYNQFKLICDSFFDKKRAKSQIQTKDYEENYVKKQAIIEELNLLSKSSEISFEQIFKIVDAYMAIGYVPRNFIKKMNESFDKAIANLLAADGISEEERNEIKMHLQVTQLKQGPQAEVKMHQKDVQIKRKISSLESDVNIWKTNIDFFSASKNADKLKLEFNEKIKLAEEELAGLKEQLIILRQA
;
A
#
# COMPACT_ATOMS: atom_id res chain seq x y z
N MET A 1 -11.53 52.52 39.64
CA MET A 1 -11.16 51.15 40.06
C MET A 1 -11.98 50.22 39.18
N GLU A 2 -11.46 49.34 38.36
CA GLU A 2 -10.11 48.88 38.03
C GLU A 2 -10.12 48.51 36.54
N ASN A 3 -8.98 48.65 35.87
CA ASN A 3 -8.78 48.14 34.52
C ASN A 3 -8.98 46.61 34.52
N GLU A 4 -10.02 46.12 33.86
CA GLU A 4 -10.10 44.71 33.45
C GLU A 4 -8.99 44.46 32.42
N LYS A 5 -7.83 44.04 32.92
CA LYS A 5 -6.86 43.30 32.11
C LYS A 5 -7.55 42.02 31.63
N PRO A 6 -7.30 41.57 30.39
CA PRO A 6 -7.80 40.28 29.94
C PRO A 6 -7.28 39.20 30.89
N MET A 7 -8.22 38.37 31.37
CA MET A 7 -7.92 37.27 32.28
C MET A 7 -7.03 36.23 31.57
N PRO A 8 -6.05 35.60 32.24
CA PRO A 8 -5.11 34.64 31.64
C PRO A 8 -5.73 33.38 31.01
N LYS A 9 -7.05 33.20 31.10
CA LYS A 9 -7.79 32.01 30.65
C LYS A 9 -8.16 32.02 29.16
N GLU A 10 -8.52 33.16 28.59
CA GLU A 10 -8.78 33.27 27.13
C GLU A 10 -7.49 33.04 26.32
N LEU A 11 -6.35 33.52 26.83
CA LEU A 11 -5.04 33.27 26.21
C LEU A 11 -4.63 31.78 26.26
N ALA A 12 -5.02 31.07 27.32
CA ALA A 12 -4.73 29.65 27.48
C ALA A 12 -5.63 28.78 26.56
N GLU A 13 -6.88 29.17 26.37
CA GLU A 13 -7.80 28.50 25.43
C GLU A 13 -7.37 28.73 23.97
N GLU A 14 -6.89 29.92 23.60
CA GLU A 14 -6.33 30.19 22.27
C GLU A 14 -5.01 29.43 22.02
N GLN A 15 -4.08 29.41 22.98
CA GLN A 15 -2.79 28.70 22.84
C GLN A 15 -2.92 27.18 22.79
N ILE A 16 -3.91 26.61 23.47
CA ILE A 16 -4.21 25.17 23.37
C ILE A 16 -4.87 24.88 22.02
N SER A 17 -5.72 25.77 21.49
CA SER A 17 -6.29 25.62 20.14
C SER A 17 -5.23 25.68 19.04
N GLU A 18 -4.23 26.56 19.17
CA GLU A 18 -3.09 26.62 18.25
C GLU A 18 -2.22 25.36 18.32
N ASN A 19 -1.95 24.83 19.52
CA ASN A 19 -1.19 23.59 19.66
C ASN A 19 -1.96 22.36 19.12
N VAL A 20 -3.28 22.29 19.34
CA VAL A 20 -4.13 21.21 18.81
C VAL A 20 -4.28 21.33 17.29
N GLN A 21 -4.37 22.54 16.73
CA GLN A 21 -4.38 22.76 15.29
C GLN A 21 -3.02 22.47 14.65
N GLN A 22 -1.91 22.84 15.29
CA GLN A 22 -0.56 22.50 14.81
C GLN A 22 -0.29 20.99 14.85
N GLU A 23 -0.70 20.29 15.93
CA GLU A 23 -0.61 18.83 15.97
C GLU A 23 -1.56 18.18 14.95
N ALA A 24 -2.77 18.71 14.74
CA ALA A 24 -3.70 18.20 13.74
C ALA A 24 -3.22 18.45 12.29
N GLU A 25 -2.52 19.55 12.00
CA GLU A 25 -1.89 19.81 10.70
C GLU A 25 -0.68 18.89 10.44
N LEU A 26 0.20 18.73 11.44
CA LEU A 26 1.35 17.81 11.36
C LEU A 26 0.89 16.35 11.14
N ILE A 27 -0.19 15.94 11.80
CA ILE A 27 -0.76 14.59 11.67
C ILE A 27 -1.61 14.47 10.39
N GLY A 28 -2.27 15.53 9.95
CA GLY A 28 -3.02 15.60 8.70
C GLY A 28 -2.14 15.40 7.46
N ASP A 29 -0.92 15.95 7.49
CA ASP A 29 0.08 15.72 6.44
C ASP A 29 0.69 14.30 6.50
N GLU A 30 0.83 13.70 7.69
CA GLU A 30 1.13 12.26 7.83
C GLU A 30 -0.01 11.37 7.27
N ILE A 31 -1.29 11.78 7.38
CA ILE A 31 -2.46 11.01 6.91
C ILE A 31 -2.74 11.18 5.41
N LYS A 32 -2.51 12.35 4.80
CA LYS A 32 -2.42 12.48 3.32
C LYS A 32 -1.25 11.62 2.80
N GLY A 33 -0.21 11.54 3.61
CA GLY A 33 0.87 10.55 3.61
C GLY A 33 0.46 9.08 3.83
N ALA A 34 -0.81 8.74 4.10
CA ALA A 34 -1.31 7.37 4.24
C ALA A 34 -2.40 7.02 3.20
N HIS A 35 -3.30 7.95 2.87
CA HIS A 35 -4.40 7.74 1.90
C HIS A 35 -3.96 7.61 0.43
N ASN A 36 -3.00 8.41 -0.06
CA ASN A 36 -2.51 8.31 -1.45
C ASN A 36 -1.75 7.01 -1.83
N GLY A 37 -1.52 6.10 -0.88
CA GLY A 37 -0.83 4.82 -1.08
C GLY A 37 -1.81 3.67 -1.28
N VAL A 38 -3.09 3.90 -0.98
CA VAL A 38 -4.19 2.95 -1.22
C VAL A 38 -4.76 3.12 -2.64
N ASN A 39 -4.57 4.29 -3.26
CA ASN A 39 -5.09 4.58 -4.61
C ASN A 39 -4.28 3.99 -5.77
N ASN A 40 -3.14 3.33 -5.53
CA ASN A 40 -2.33 2.74 -6.60
C ASN A 40 -2.65 1.26 -6.91
N LEU A 41 -3.85 0.79 -6.49
CA LEU A 41 -4.31 -0.59 -6.66
C LEU A 41 -5.67 -0.72 -7.38
N LYS A 42 -6.16 0.33 -8.04
CA LYS A 42 -7.40 0.25 -8.84
C LYS A 42 -7.25 0.97 -10.17
N GLU A 43 -6.51 0.37 -11.09
CA GLU A 43 -6.63 0.68 -12.51
C GLU A 43 -6.39 -0.60 -13.32
N THR A 44 -7.42 -1.47 -13.35
CA THR A 44 -7.71 -2.40 -14.45
C THR A 44 -9.00 -3.17 -14.13
N GLN A 45 -10.12 -2.78 -14.72
CA GLN A 45 -10.95 -3.62 -15.61
C GLN A 45 -12.33 -2.98 -15.85
N GLU A 46 -12.69 -3.00 -17.13
CA GLU A 46 -13.90 -2.48 -17.79
C GLU A 46 -15.17 -3.30 -17.53
N GLU A 47 -16.29 -2.60 -17.69
CA GLU A 47 -17.60 -2.99 -18.25
C GLU A 47 -18.46 -4.11 -17.61
N SER A 48 -19.61 -3.69 -17.06
CA SER A 48 -20.93 -4.09 -17.60
C SER A 48 -22.05 -3.20 -17.06
N GLU A 49 -22.85 -2.68 -17.99
CA GLU A 49 -24.08 -1.91 -17.80
C GLU A 49 -25.18 -2.77 -17.15
N VAL A 50 -26.02 -2.19 -16.27
CA VAL A 50 -27.50 -2.27 -16.37
C VAL A 50 -28.16 -1.05 -15.71
N SER A 51 -28.89 -0.33 -16.56
CA SER A 51 -29.99 0.64 -16.37
C SER A 51 -30.91 0.50 -15.14
N GLY A 52 -31.38 1.63 -14.58
CA GLY A 52 -32.63 1.65 -13.78
C GLY A 52 -32.99 2.87 -12.93
N HIS A 53 -33.27 4.01 -13.57
CA HIS A 53 -34.32 5.02 -13.25
C HIS A 53 -34.61 5.50 -11.80
N VAL A 54 -34.39 6.81 -11.60
CA VAL A 54 -34.98 7.68 -10.56
C VAL A 54 -36.46 7.95 -10.89
N PRO A 55 -37.34 8.17 -9.89
CA PRO A 55 -38.05 9.44 -9.89
C PRO A 55 -38.13 10.14 -8.53
N GLU A 56 -38.23 11.45 -8.70
CA GLU A 56 -38.26 12.57 -7.77
C GLU A 56 -39.63 12.73 -7.07
N GLU A 57 -39.70 13.76 -6.20
CA GLU A 57 -40.90 14.50 -5.77
C GLU A 57 -41.80 13.93 -4.64
N LYS A 58 -41.81 14.57 -3.46
CA LYS A 58 -42.60 15.80 -3.15
C LYS A 58 -42.71 16.10 -1.66
N LYS A 59 -42.56 17.40 -1.33
CA LYS A 59 -43.02 18.05 -0.08
C LYS A 59 -44.56 18.16 -0.05
N PRO A 60 -45.15 18.26 1.14
CA PRO A 60 -46.11 19.33 1.42
C PRO A 60 -45.78 20.02 2.76
N VAL A 61 -45.62 21.34 2.83
CA VAL A 61 -46.63 22.42 2.90
C VAL A 61 -47.54 22.35 4.13
N ILE A 62 -47.33 23.36 4.96
CA ILE A 62 -48.00 23.82 6.18
C ILE A 62 -49.49 24.15 5.96
N LYS A 63 -50.35 23.86 6.94
CA LYS A 63 -51.55 24.67 7.23
C LYS A 63 -51.79 24.83 8.74
N VAL A 64 -52.02 26.09 9.07
CA VAL A 64 -52.33 26.73 10.35
C VAL A 64 -53.78 26.47 10.76
N ALA A 65 -54.06 26.32 12.06
CA ALA A 65 -55.34 26.67 12.67
C ALA A 65 -55.17 27.11 14.14
N LYS A 66 -56.02 28.07 14.55
CA LYS A 66 -55.93 28.99 15.69
C LYS A 66 -56.36 28.43 17.05
N GLU A 67 -55.73 29.01 18.08
CA GLU A 67 -56.22 29.48 19.41
C GLU A 67 -57.31 28.72 20.19
N LYS A 68 -57.04 28.50 21.49
CA LYS A 68 -57.73 29.16 22.62
C LYS A 68 -57.02 28.91 23.97
N LYS A 69 -56.81 30.00 24.74
CA LYS A 69 -56.45 30.01 26.18
C LYS A 69 -57.56 29.37 27.05
N PRO A 70 -57.27 28.87 28.27
CA PRO A 70 -57.47 29.73 29.47
C PRO A 70 -56.47 29.56 30.63
N LYS A 71 -56.28 30.69 31.34
CA LYS A 71 -56.08 30.94 32.79
C LYS A 71 -55.26 30.00 33.69
N ALA A 72 -54.11 30.53 34.11
CA ALA A 72 -53.63 30.81 35.47
C ALA A 72 -54.07 29.94 36.67
N LYS A 73 -53.08 29.47 37.43
CA LYS A 73 -53.00 29.57 38.91
C LYS A 73 -51.53 29.55 39.35
N LYS A 74 -51.18 30.51 40.22
CA LYS A 74 -49.89 30.66 40.91
C LYS A 74 -49.94 29.84 42.20
N GLU A 75 -48.87 29.11 42.51
CA GLU A 75 -48.47 28.77 43.87
C GLU A 75 -47.01 29.19 44.02
N LYS A 76 -46.76 29.92 45.11
CA LYS A 76 -45.44 30.42 45.53
C LYS A 76 -44.90 29.42 46.57
N GLU A 77 -43.63 29.07 46.45
CA GLU A 77 -42.83 28.60 47.59
C GLU A 77 -41.60 29.50 47.71
N ASP A 78 -41.43 30.00 48.92
CA ASP A 78 -40.41 30.94 49.36
C ASP A 78 -39.06 30.23 49.52
N VAL A 79 -37.98 30.90 49.08
CA VAL A 79 -36.65 30.69 49.66
C VAL A 79 -36.08 32.05 50.05
N VAL A 80 -35.84 32.14 51.35
CA VAL A 80 -35.37 33.27 52.15
C VAL A 80 -33.91 33.59 51.81
N LEU A 81 -33.60 34.86 51.57
CA LEU A 81 -32.27 35.41 51.84
C LEU A 81 -32.41 36.83 52.41
N ASP A 82 -31.90 36.97 53.62
CA ASP A 82 -31.90 38.15 54.48
C ASP A 82 -31.45 39.43 53.77
N LEU A 83 -32.33 40.44 53.77
CA LEU A 83 -31.91 41.83 53.84
C LEU A 83 -32.56 42.46 55.07
N VAL A 84 -31.70 43.04 55.92
CA VAL A 84 -32.06 43.78 57.12
C VAL A 84 -33.07 44.89 56.78
N ILE A 85 -34.32 44.66 57.17
CA ILE A 85 -35.38 45.67 57.20
C ILE A 85 -35.25 46.40 58.55
N VAL A 86 -34.89 47.67 58.50
CA VAL A 86 -35.28 48.60 59.58
C VAL A 86 -36.72 48.99 59.24
N ASP A 87 -37.65 48.40 59.97
CA ASP A 87 -39.05 48.80 59.98
C ASP A 87 -39.15 50.28 60.33
N ASN A 88 -39.83 51.04 59.47
CA ASN A 88 -40.76 52.02 60.01
C ASN A 88 -42.03 51.98 59.14
N THR A 89 -43.07 51.49 59.80
CA THR A 89 -44.44 51.33 59.36
C THR A 89 -45.01 52.60 58.74
N SER A 90 -45.57 52.46 57.55
CA SER A 90 -46.51 53.39 56.95
C SER A 90 -47.84 53.32 57.71
N GLU A 91 -48.02 54.25 58.64
CA GLU A 91 -49.35 54.75 59.01
C GLU A 91 -49.85 55.73 57.93
N ASP A 92 -51.17 55.71 57.78
CA ASP A 92 -51.98 56.48 56.85
C ASP A 92 -51.54 57.93 56.68
N ASN A 93 -51.49 58.39 55.43
CA ASN A 93 -51.69 59.80 55.13
C ASN A 93 -52.31 59.93 53.74
N GLU A 94 -53.64 60.01 53.75
CA GLU A 94 -54.37 60.89 52.84
C GLU A 94 -53.64 62.25 52.82
N LEU A 95 -53.05 62.59 51.68
CA LEU A 95 -52.57 63.94 51.40
C LEU A 95 -53.46 64.54 50.32
N GLU A 96 -54.69 64.88 50.71
CA GLU A 96 -55.40 66.02 50.16
C GLU A 96 -55.19 67.24 51.07
N GLU A 97 -54.76 68.33 50.43
CA GLU A 97 -54.61 69.69 50.95
C GLU A 97 -53.78 69.90 52.23
N VAL A 98 -52.46 69.80 52.09
CA VAL A 98 -51.57 70.64 52.91
C VAL A 98 -51.62 72.06 52.34
N LYS A 99 -52.57 72.86 52.82
CA LYS A 99 -52.28 74.29 53.08
C LYS A 99 -50.93 74.29 53.77
N ALA A 100 -49.93 74.92 53.16
CA ALA A 100 -48.69 75.20 53.85
C ALA A 100 -49.00 76.17 55.01
N GLU A 101 -49.44 75.62 56.14
CA GLU A 101 -49.10 76.13 57.45
C GLU A 101 -47.58 76.08 57.53
N VAL A 102 -46.98 77.22 57.20
CA VAL A 102 -45.64 77.54 57.67
C VAL A 102 -45.73 77.49 59.20
N PRO A 103 -44.89 76.71 59.91
CA PRO A 103 -44.83 76.79 61.37
C PRO A 103 -44.60 78.26 61.75
N PRO A 104 -45.32 78.81 62.75
CA PRO A 104 -45.05 80.17 63.20
C PRO A 104 -43.77 80.12 64.04
N THR A 105 -42.63 80.05 63.38
CA THR A 105 -41.30 80.10 63.98
C THR A 105 -40.54 81.31 63.48
N SER A 106 -41.08 82.47 63.85
CA SER A 106 -40.39 83.53 64.55
C SER A 106 -41.50 84.37 65.18
N GLU A 107 -41.32 84.83 66.41
CA GLU A 107 -42.09 85.92 66.99
C GLU A 107 -41.88 87.15 66.07
N ASP A 108 -42.65 87.22 65.00
CA ASP A 108 -42.60 88.32 64.04
C ASP A 108 -43.45 89.43 64.65
N GLU A 109 -42.78 90.37 65.33
CA GLU A 109 -43.39 91.61 65.80
C GLU A 109 -44.17 92.25 64.66
N PHE A 110 -45.49 92.13 64.71
CA PHE A 110 -46.38 92.89 63.87
C PHE A 110 -46.30 94.32 64.39
N ILE A 111 -45.35 95.08 63.88
CA ILE A 111 -45.17 96.48 64.27
C ILE A 111 -46.44 97.22 63.87
N ASP A 112 -47.20 97.68 64.86
CA ASP A 112 -48.41 98.45 64.64
C ASP A 112 -48.02 99.85 64.17
N LEU A 113 -48.10 100.04 62.86
CA LEU A 113 -47.68 101.28 62.19
C LEU A 113 -48.71 102.41 62.38
N THR A 114 -49.85 102.16 63.04
CA THR A 114 -50.91 103.17 63.26
C THR A 114 -50.42 104.36 64.09
N GLU A 115 -49.52 104.14 65.05
CA GLU A 115 -49.01 105.20 65.95
C GLU A 115 -47.81 105.97 65.38
N PHE A 116 -47.25 105.53 64.25
CA PHE A 116 -46.07 106.14 63.66
C PHE A 116 -46.43 107.45 62.96
N ASN A 117 -45.66 108.50 63.25
CA ASN A 117 -45.71 109.73 62.48
C ASN A 117 -44.89 109.59 61.18
N LYS A 118 -45.06 110.54 60.26
CA LYS A 118 -44.43 110.52 58.93
C LYS A 118 -42.90 110.40 58.96
N GLY A 119 -42.23 111.06 59.90
CA GLY A 119 -40.77 110.95 60.08
C GLY A 119 -40.33 109.58 60.59
N SER A 120 -41.07 109.01 61.55
CA SER A 120 -40.82 107.66 62.08
C SER A 120 -41.04 106.56 61.03
N LEU A 121 -41.99 106.73 60.10
CA LEU A 121 -42.18 105.80 58.97
C LEU A 121 -41.01 105.85 57.98
N VAL A 122 -40.40 107.02 57.77
CA VAL A 122 -39.21 107.20 56.92
C VAL A 122 -37.97 106.59 57.58
N GLU A 123 -37.82 106.69 58.90
CA GLU A 123 -36.77 105.98 59.63
C GLU A 123 -36.95 104.46 59.56
N PHE A 124 -38.18 103.98 59.72
CA PHE A 124 -38.49 102.55 59.63
C PHE A 124 -38.27 101.98 58.22
N ILE A 125 -38.61 102.71 57.14
CA ILE A 125 -38.31 102.25 55.78
C ILE A 125 -36.80 102.23 55.50
N LYS A 126 -36.02 103.16 56.08
CA LYS A 126 -34.55 103.17 56.04
C LYS A 126 -33.96 101.98 56.79
N GLU A 127 -34.60 101.53 57.87
CA GLU A 127 -34.21 100.32 58.60
C GLU A 127 -34.53 99.06 57.80
N LEU A 128 -35.72 98.99 57.19
CA LEU A 128 -36.09 97.90 56.26
C LEU A 128 -35.19 97.84 55.02
N GLU A 129 -34.59 98.95 54.59
CA GLU A 129 -33.60 98.93 53.50
C GLU A 129 -32.32 98.17 53.88
N LYS A 130 -31.97 98.16 55.16
CA LYS A 130 -30.82 97.42 55.71
C LYS A 130 -31.13 95.94 55.96
N GLU A 131 -32.41 95.57 56.00
CA GLU A 131 -32.84 94.20 56.20
C GLU A 131 -32.46 93.31 55.00
N THR A 132 -31.87 92.16 55.29
CA THR A 132 -31.37 91.23 54.27
C THR A 132 -32.43 90.21 53.87
N GLU A 133 -33.39 89.93 54.76
CA GLU A 133 -34.48 89.00 54.50
C GLU A 133 -35.62 89.65 53.70
N ILE A 134 -35.57 89.51 52.37
CA ILE A 134 -36.55 90.09 51.43
C ILE A 134 -38.00 89.62 51.72
N LYS A 135 -38.18 88.44 52.34
CA LYS A 135 -39.50 87.96 52.78
C LYS A 135 -40.08 88.81 53.91
N LYS A 136 -39.27 89.19 54.91
CA LYS A 136 -39.67 90.09 55.99
C LYS A 136 -39.96 91.49 55.44
N VAL A 137 -39.05 92.00 54.61
CA VAL A 137 -39.24 93.29 53.90
C VAL A 137 -40.57 93.28 53.13
N SER A 138 -40.91 92.22 52.40
CA SER A 138 -42.18 92.12 51.67
C SER A 138 -43.43 92.20 52.54
N ARG A 139 -43.40 91.65 53.76
CA ARG A 139 -44.55 91.68 54.68
C ARG A 139 -44.77 93.09 55.22
N HIS A 140 -43.70 93.74 55.69
CA HIS A 140 -43.78 95.09 56.27
C HIS A 140 -44.01 96.17 55.20
N LEU A 141 -43.41 96.04 54.02
CA LEU A 141 -43.49 97.03 52.93
C LEU A 141 -44.92 97.25 52.42
N ARG A 142 -45.78 96.22 52.44
CA ARG A 142 -47.20 96.37 52.08
C ARG A 142 -47.96 97.25 53.08
N ASN A 143 -47.79 96.96 54.37
CA ASN A 143 -48.49 97.68 55.44
C ASN A 143 -47.93 99.09 55.62
N LEU A 144 -46.61 99.24 55.43
CA LEU A 144 -45.90 100.52 55.50
C LEU A 144 -46.36 101.51 54.42
N LYS A 145 -46.55 101.04 53.18
CA LYS A 145 -47.07 101.89 52.10
C LYS A 145 -48.49 102.35 52.35
N LEU A 146 -49.36 101.42 52.76
CA LEU A 146 -50.75 101.72 53.10
C LEU A 146 -50.80 102.84 54.14
N ARG A 147 -50.05 102.69 55.24
CA ARG A 147 -50.06 103.70 56.31
C ARG A 147 -49.44 105.04 55.90
N PHE A 148 -48.37 105.02 55.11
CA PHE A 148 -47.73 106.24 54.62
C PHE A 148 -48.64 107.01 53.66
N ASP A 149 -49.31 106.31 52.74
CA ASP A 149 -50.25 106.91 51.81
C ASP A 149 -51.46 107.53 52.53
N ASP A 150 -51.95 106.90 53.62
CA ASP A 150 -53.00 107.48 54.46
C ASP A 150 -52.57 108.83 55.06
N LEU A 151 -51.40 108.90 55.70
CA LEU A 151 -50.87 110.14 56.29
C LEU A 151 -50.56 111.21 55.24
N PHE A 152 -50.02 110.82 54.08
CA PHE A 152 -49.77 111.74 52.97
C PHE A 152 -51.07 112.35 52.42
N ASN A 153 -52.13 111.54 52.30
CA ASN A 153 -53.44 112.01 51.87
C ASN A 153 -54.10 112.92 52.91
N GLU A 154 -53.94 112.63 54.21
CA GLU A 154 -54.38 113.50 55.30
C GLU A 154 -53.70 114.87 55.21
N GLU A 155 -52.36 114.93 55.09
CA GLU A 155 -51.61 116.19 54.95
C GLU A 155 -51.98 116.98 53.69
N LYS A 156 -52.12 116.28 52.56
CA LYS A 156 -52.56 116.89 51.29
C LYS A 156 -53.96 117.48 51.43
N SER A 157 -54.89 116.80 52.11
CA SER A 157 -56.25 117.27 52.34
C SER A 157 -56.28 118.49 53.28
N ALA A 158 -55.43 118.52 54.31
CA ALA A 158 -55.29 119.64 55.22
C ALA A 158 -54.65 120.87 54.55
N ALA A 159 -53.65 120.67 53.70
CA ALA A 159 -53.02 121.72 52.91
C ALA A 159 -53.98 122.31 51.87
N LEU A 160 -54.80 121.46 51.22
CA LEU A 160 -55.93 121.91 50.39
C LEU A 160 -56.92 122.77 51.18
N ALA A 161 -57.29 122.33 52.39
CA ALA A 161 -58.24 123.05 53.25
C ALA A 161 -57.71 124.40 53.76
N ASN A 162 -56.39 124.53 53.96
CA ASN A 162 -55.77 125.80 54.32
C ASN A 162 -55.64 126.76 53.12
N TYR A 163 -55.28 126.25 51.94
CA TYR A 163 -55.21 127.03 50.70
C TYR A 163 -56.56 127.63 50.31
N GLN A 164 -57.67 126.93 50.62
CA GLN A 164 -59.04 127.42 50.39
C GLN A 164 -59.47 128.58 51.33
N LYS A 165 -58.72 128.88 52.41
CA LYS A 165 -59.06 129.95 53.37
C LYS A 165 -58.44 131.31 53.06
N GLU A 166 -57.45 131.38 52.17
CA GLU A 166 -56.87 132.64 51.71
C GLU A 166 -57.81 133.26 50.66
N GLU A 167 -58.38 134.44 50.94
CA GLU A 167 -59.34 135.09 50.03
C GLU A 167 -58.66 135.47 48.69
N GLY A 168 -59.11 134.84 47.60
CA GLY A 168 -58.75 135.21 46.22
C GLY A 168 -58.06 134.14 45.36
N VAL A 169 -57.99 132.87 45.80
CA VAL A 169 -57.21 131.83 45.10
C VAL A 169 -58.09 130.68 44.58
N ASN A 170 -57.81 130.19 43.36
CA ASN A 170 -58.61 129.18 42.65
C ASN A 170 -58.22 127.75 43.07
N PRO A 171 -59.15 126.84 43.42
CA PRO A 171 -58.81 125.52 43.97
C PRO A 171 -58.07 124.58 43.02
N GLU A 172 -58.23 124.76 41.70
CA GLU A 172 -57.64 123.86 40.69
C GLU A 172 -56.15 124.09 40.42
N ASP A 173 -55.59 125.23 40.84
CA ASP A 173 -54.15 125.53 40.70
C ASP A 173 -53.31 124.99 41.87
N PHE A 174 -53.92 124.24 42.80
CA PHE A 174 -53.22 123.70 43.97
C PHE A 174 -52.30 122.54 43.59
N LEU A 175 -50.98 122.80 43.63
CA LEU A 175 -49.94 121.80 43.53
C LEU A 175 -49.37 121.51 44.92
N PHE A 176 -49.79 120.38 45.52
CA PHE A 176 -49.12 119.86 46.70
C PHE A 176 -47.74 119.34 46.32
N LYS A 177 -46.72 120.17 46.57
CA LYS A 177 -45.34 119.70 46.59
C LYS A 177 -45.15 119.06 47.95
N GLY A 178 -45.10 117.73 47.97
CA GLY A 178 -44.83 116.97 49.19
C GLY A 178 -43.55 117.43 49.88
N ASP A 179 -43.39 117.00 51.11
CA ASP A 179 -42.21 117.30 51.91
C ASP A 179 -40.99 116.49 51.44
N LEU A 180 -39.78 116.87 51.83
CA LEU A 180 -38.56 116.12 51.54
C LEU A 180 -38.66 114.66 52.04
N LEU A 181 -39.37 114.44 53.14
CA LEU A 181 -39.68 113.12 53.69
C LEU A 181 -40.52 112.25 52.74
N ASP A 182 -41.38 112.83 51.90
CA ASP A 182 -42.18 112.10 50.90
C ASP A 182 -41.32 111.56 49.77
N THR A 183 -40.42 112.42 49.27
CA THR A 183 -39.49 112.02 48.23
C THR A 183 -38.54 110.94 48.74
N GLU A 184 -38.04 111.07 49.98
CA GLU A 184 -37.17 110.05 50.58
C GLU A 184 -37.87 108.71 50.80
N PHE A 185 -39.12 108.72 51.28
CA PHE A 185 -39.90 107.49 51.48
C PHE A 185 -40.19 106.78 50.16
N GLU A 186 -40.70 107.49 49.15
CA GLU A 186 -41.08 106.89 47.87
C GLU A 186 -39.87 106.32 47.12
N GLU A 187 -38.72 106.99 47.16
CA GLU A 187 -37.48 106.48 46.56
C GLU A 187 -37.00 105.16 47.20
N ILE A 188 -37.01 105.07 48.54
CA ILE A 188 -36.62 103.85 49.27
C ILE A 188 -37.68 102.76 49.04
N TYR A 189 -38.96 103.11 49.04
CA TYR A 189 -40.07 102.19 48.78
C TYR A 189 -39.97 101.55 47.40
N GLN A 190 -39.77 102.35 46.35
CA GLN A 190 -39.62 101.86 44.99
C GLN A 190 -38.42 100.92 44.86
N ARG A 191 -37.29 101.28 45.49
CA ARG A 191 -36.08 100.45 45.50
C ARG A 191 -36.31 99.10 46.19
N LEU A 192 -36.98 99.09 47.35
CA LEU A 192 -37.30 97.86 48.06
C LEU A 192 -38.35 97.02 47.34
N ASN A 193 -39.35 97.64 46.72
CA ASN A 193 -40.36 96.95 45.93
C ASN A 193 -39.76 96.33 44.66
N GLN A 194 -38.82 97.02 44.00
CA GLN A 194 -38.04 96.47 42.89
C GLN A 194 -37.19 95.27 43.34
N LYS A 195 -36.46 95.38 44.46
CA LYS A 195 -35.70 94.25 45.05
C LYS A 195 -36.60 93.05 45.36
N ARG A 196 -37.78 93.31 45.92
CA ARG A 196 -38.81 92.28 46.21
C ARG A 196 -39.28 91.59 44.94
N HIS A 197 -39.70 92.37 43.94
CA HIS A 197 -40.18 91.82 42.68
C HIS A 197 -39.08 91.00 41.99
N GLN A 198 -37.86 91.52 41.92
CA GLN A 198 -36.70 90.80 41.38
C GLN A 198 -36.46 89.48 42.11
N PHE A 199 -36.55 89.43 43.44
CA PHE A 199 -36.37 88.21 44.21
C PHE A 199 -37.43 87.15 43.90
N PHE A 200 -38.71 87.52 43.89
CA PHE A 200 -39.78 86.56 43.59
C PHE A 200 -39.74 86.11 42.12
N THR A 201 -39.44 87.01 41.19
CA THR A 201 -39.21 86.65 39.78
C THR A 201 -38.02 85.71 39.63
N GLN A 202 -36.90 85.93 40.33
CA GLN A 202 -35.77 85.00 40.32
C GLN A 202 -36.10 83.65 40.95
N LEU A 203 -36.92 83.62 42.00
CA LEU A 203 -37.34 82.38 42.64
C LEU A 203 -38.27 81.56 41.72
N GLU A 204 -39.17 82.23 41.02
CA GLU A 204 -40.04 81.59 40.03
C GLU A 204 -39.24 81.10 38.81
N ASN A 205 -38.32 81.92 38.29
CA ASN A 205 -37.39 81.52 37.24
C ASN A 205 -36.55 80.30 37.66
N LYS A 206 -36.04 80.25 38.90
CA LYS A 206 -35.33 79.07 39.43
C LYS A 206 -36.21 77.83 39.48
N LYS A 207 -37.48 77.96 39.88
CA LYS A 207 -38.44 76.86 39.86
C LYS A 207 -38.73 76.38 38.44
N GLU A 208 -38.87 77.28 37.48
CA GLU A 208 -39.03 76.95 36.06
C GLU A 208 -37.77 76.31 35.45
N GLU A 209 -36.58 76.77 35.81
CA GLU A 209 -35.31 76.12 35.42
C GLU A 209 -35.20 74.71 36.01
N ASN A 210 -35.57 74.54 37.28
CA ASN A 210 -35.63 73.23 37.93
C ASN A 210 -36.64 72.31 37.23
N LEU A 211 -37.80 72.83 36.85
CA LEU A 211 -38.81 72.12 36.06
C LEU A 211 -38.24 71.63 34.72
N LYS A 212 -37.56 72.51 33.98
CA LYS A 212 -36.90 72.14 32.71
C LYS A 212 -35.85 71.05 32.92
N LYS A 213 -35.00 71.18 33.94
CA LYS A 213 -33.99 70.16 34.30
C LYS A 213 -34.63 68.81 34.66
N LYS A 214 -35.72 68.81 35.44
CA LYS A 214 -36.45 67.57 35.76
C LYS A 214 -37.06 66.94 34.50
N ASN A 215 -37.67 67.73 33.61
CA ASN A 215 -38.19 67.20 32.36
C ASN A 215 -37.08 66.62 31.46
N THR A 216 -35.92 67.26 31.36
CA THR A 216 -34.80 66.70 30.59
C THR A 216 -34.27 65.39 31.19
N LEU A 217 -34.25 65.26 32.52
CA LEU A 217 -33.88 64.00 33.18
C LEU A 217 -34.93 62.91 32.93
N LEU A 218 -36.22 63.26 32.89
CA LEU A 218 -37.29 62.31 32.54
C LEU A 218 -37.16 61.84 31.09
N ASP A 219 -36.83 62.73 30.15
CA ASP A 219 -36.61 62.36 28.75
C ASP A 219 -35.39 61.44 28.61
N GLN A 220 -34.31 61.72 29.32
CA GLN A 220 -33.14 60.83 29.38
C GLN A 220 -33.49 59.46 29.99
N LEU A 221 -34.23 59.44 31.09
CA LEU A 221 -34.68 58.19 31.72
C LEU A 221 -35.60 57.40 30.79
N ARG A 222 -36.47 58.10 30.05
CA ARG A 222 -37.37 57.49 29.06
C ARG A 222 -36.59 56.85 27.92
N ASP A 223 -35.58 57.55 27.39
CA ASP A 223 -34.72 57.02 26.33
C ASP A 223 -33.95 55.76 26.80
N ILE A 224 -33.45 55.78 28.04
CA ILE A 224 -32.79 54.62 28.65
C ILE A 224 -33.74 53.43 28.76
N VAL A 225 -34.95 53.66 29.27
CA VAL A 225 -35.97 52.62 29.45
C VAL A 225 -36.43 52.02 28.13
N ASP A 226 -36.57 52.85 27.08
CA ASP A 226 -37.08 52.39 25.78
C ASP A 226 -35.99 51.72 24.93
N ASN A 227 -34.73 52.15 25.02
CA ASN A 227 -33.68 51.76 24.06
C ASN A 227 -32.50 50.98 24.64
N ASN A 228 -32.24 50.99 25.95
CA ASN A 228 -30.98 50.47 26.50
C ASN A 228 -31.15 49.65 27.80
N PHE A 229 -31.38 48.35 27.62
CA PHE A 229 -31.56 47.39 28.73
C PHE A 229 -30.27 46.91 29.41
N ASP A 230 -29.09 47.18 28.80
CA ASP A 230 -27.77 46.80 29.34
C ASP A 230 -26.94 47.98 29.84
N ILE A 231 -27.60 49.01 30.36
CA ILE A 231 -26.94 50.15 30.99
C ILE A 231 -26.37 49.76 32.37
N ASP A 232 -25.18 50.30 32.68
CA ASP A 232 -24.61 50.21 34.03
C ASP A 232 -25.55 50.89 35.03
N ILE A 233 -25.92 50.17 36.09
CA ILE A 233 -26.76 50.64 37.20
C ILE A 233 -26.23 51.95 37.80
N LYS A 234 -24.92 52.22 37.69
CA LYS A 234 -24.32 53.49 38.13
C LYS A 234 -24.93 54.71 37.43
N LEU A 235 -25.19 54.64 36.12
CA LEU A 235 -25.78 55.76 35.37
C LEU A 235 -27.20 56.08 35.87
N ILE A 236 -27.98 55.04 36.20
CA ILE A 236 -29.30 55.22 36.81
C ILE A 236 -29.21 55.80 38.22
N LYS A 237 -28.23 55.35 39.03
CA LYS A 237 -27.98 55.91 40.37
C LYS A 237 -27.56 57.39 40.30
N GLU A 238 -26.79 57.78 39.30
CA GLU A 238 -26.42 59.18 39.04
C GLU A 238 -27.64 60.01 38.63
N LEU A 239 -28.51 59.48 37.76
CA LEU A 239 -29.78 60.13 37.40
C LEU A 239 -30.71 60.28 38.61
N GLN A 240 -30.77 59.29 39.48
CA GLN A 240 -31.53 59.36 40.74
C GLN A 240 -30.96 60.42 41.69
N ALA A 241 -29.64 60.48 41.84
CA ALA A 241 -28.97 61.49 42.67
C ALA A 241 -29.20 62.91 42.13
N THR A 242 -29.08 63.10 40.81
CA THR A 242 -29.33 64.40 40.17
C THR A 242 -30.81 64.80 40.24
N TRP A 243 -31.74 63.85 40.12
CA TRP A 243 -33.18 64.09 40.32
C TRP A 243 -33.50 64.59 41.74
N GLN A 244 -32.91 63.96 42.76
CA GLN A 244 -33.07 64.35 44.16
C GLN A 244 -32.38 65.69 44.48
N ALA A 245 -31.26 66.00 43.82
CA ALA A 245 -30.53 67.26 44.02
C ALA A 245 -31.24 68.49 43.45
N ILE A 246 -32.11 68.33 42.43
CA ILE A 246 -32.87 69.46 41.88
C ILE A 246 -33.92 69.92 42.89
N GLY A 247 -33.84 71.21 43.24
CA GLY A 247 -34.69 71.86 44.25
C GLY A 247 -36.17 72.00 43.86
N GLN A 248 -36.85 72.92 44.54
CA GLN A 248 -38.31 73.10 44.42
C GLN A 248 -38.73 73.48 42.99
N VAL A 249 -39.91 72.98 42.60
CA VAL A 249 -40.54 73.11 41.28
C VAL A 249 -41.94 73.71 41.49
N PRO A 250 -42.60 74.33 40.49
CA PRO A 250 -43.95 74.87 40.65
C PRO A 250 -44.93 73.80 41.15
N SER A 251 -45.72 74.14 42.18
CA SER A 251 -46.59 73.20 42.91
C SER A 251 -47.50 72.37 41.99
N ASN A 252 -48.03 73.03 40.95
CA ASN A 252 -48.99 72.46 40.00
C ASN A 252 -48.44 71.26 39.21
N GLN A 253 -47.12 71.14 39.04
CA GLN A 253 -46.50 70.09 38.23
C GLN A 253 -45.76 69.03 39.04
N ASN A 254 -45.51 69.27 40.33
CA ASN A 254 -44.68 68.41 41.16
C ASN A 254 -45.24 66.98 41.30
N LYS A 255 -46.56 66.84 41.51
CA LYS A 255 -47.23 65.53 41.61
C LYS A 255 -47.09 64.70 40.34
N SER A 256 -47.28 65.33 39.18
CA SER A 256 -47.15 64.65 37.88
C SER A 256 -45.71 64.26 37.56
N LEU A 257 -44.74 65.10 37.91
CA LEU A 257 -43.32 64.81 37.69
C LEU A 257 -42.85 63.59 38.48
N TRP A 258 -43.24 63.49 39.75
CA TRP A 258 -42.92 62.34 40.60
C TRP A 258 -43.62 61.06 40.13
N ALA A 259 -44.89 61.13 39.73
CA ALA A 259 -45.59 59.99 39.16
C ALA A 259 -44.91 59.47 37.89
N ASN A 260 -44.51 60.36 36.98
CA ASN A 260 -43.79 60.00 35.76
C ASN A 260 -42.40 59.40 36.05
N TYR A 261 -41.65 59.98 37.00
CA TYR A 261 -40.35 59.47 37.42
C TYR A 261 -40.44 58.05 37.97
N ASN A 262 -41.35 57.81 38.93
CA ASN A 262 -41.53 56.50 39.53
C ASN A 262 -41.97 55.46 38.49
N ALA A 263 -42.93 55.80 37.63
CA ALA A 263 -43.39 54.89 36.58
C ALA A 263 -42.28 54.50 35.59
N LEU A 264 -41.39 55.45 35.23
CA LEU A 264 -40.23 55.14 34.39
C LEU A 264 -39.19 54.29 35.13
N MET A 265 -38.98 54.53 36.42
CA MET A 265 -38.06 53.76 37.25
C MET A 265 -38.53 52.31 37.46
N ASP A 266 -39.81 52.13 37.75
CA ASP A 266 -40.44 50.81 37.87
C ASP A 266 -40.29 50.04 36.56
N ARG A 267 -40.60 50.70 35.43
CA ARG A 267 -40.43 50.12 34.10
C ARG A 267 -38.98 49.75 33.79
N PHE A 268 -38.00 50.56 34.24
CA PHE A 268 -36.58 50.24 34.10
C PHE A 268 -36.23 48.95 34.84
N TYR A 269 -36.56 48.85 36.14
CA TYR A 269 -36.22 47.68 36.94
C TYR A 269 -36.96 46.42 36.48
N ASP A 270 -38.22 46.54 36.06
CA ASP A 270 -38.97 45.45 35.44
C ASP A 270 -38.31 44.98 34.14
N SER A 271 -37.90 45.89 33.27
CA SER A 271 -37.21 45.52 32.03
C SER A 271 -35.85 44.86 32.27
N ARG A 272 -35.12 45.32 33.30
CA ARG A 272 -33.81 44.78 33.69
C ARG A 272 -33.93 43.40 34.33
N SER A 273 -34.93 43.18 35.18
CA SER A 273 -35.19 41.85 35.75
C SER A 273 -35.54 40.85 34.65
N ILE A 274 -36.44 41.21 33.72
CA ILE A 274 -36.79 40.40 32.56
C ILE A 274 -35.54 40.07 31.71
N TYR A 275 -34.66 41.04 31.50
CA TYR A 275 -33.42 40.83 30.75
C TYR A 275 -32.48 39.83 31.43
N PHE A 276 -32.29 39.94 32.76
CA PHE A 276 -31.48 38.98 33.50
C PHE A 276 -32.13 37.60 33.58
N GLU A 277 -33.44 37.53 33.76
CA GLU A 277 -34.20 36.27 33.68
C GLU A 277 -34.01 35.62 32.31
N LEU A 278 -34.06 36.38 31.22
CA LEU A 278 -33.83 35.87 29.87
C LEU A 278 -32.38 35.38 29.70
N LYS A 279 -31.39 36.14 30.18
CA LYS A 279 -29.98 35.71 30.21
C LYS A 279 -29.77 34.43 31.01
N ASP A 280 -30.44 34.28 32.15
CA ASP A 280 -30.35 33.07 32.98
C ASP A 280 -31.06 31.88 32.33
N LEU A 281 -32.18 32.10 31.64
CA LEU A 281 -32.80 31.07 30.80
C LEU A 281 -31.91 30.66 29.63
N ASP A 282 -31.22 31.60 28.98
CA ASP A 282 -30.25 31.30 27.92
C ASP A 282 -29.05 30.53 28.46
N ARG A 283 -28.52 30.90 29.63
CA ARG A 283 -27.47 30.10 30.32
C ARG A 283 -27.94 28.68 30.64
N LYS A 284 -29.20 28.51 31.09
CA LYS A 284 -29.79 27.19 31.32
C LYS A 284 -29.95 26.38 30.03
N LYS A 285 -30.36 27.01 28.92
CA LYS A 285 -30.40 26.36 27.60
C LYS A 285 -29.01 25.98 27.11
N ASN A 286 -28.02 26.85 27.29
CA ASN A 286 -26.62 26.56 26.97
C ASN A 286 -26.09 25.42 27.83
N LEU A 287 -26.48 25.33 29.11
CA LEU A 287 -26.15 24.20 29.98
C LEU A 287 -26.65 22.90 29.36
N ILE A 288 -27.93 22.83 28.96
CA ILE A 288 -28.52 21.65 28.32
C ILE A 288 -27.77 21.30 27.03
N ALA A 289 -27.51 22.29 26.17
CA ALA A 289 -26.77 22.06 24.93
C ALA A 289 -25.35 21.54 25.19
N LYS A 290 -24.60 22.15 26.13
CA LYS A 290 -23.24 21.67 26.47
C LYS A 290 -23.27 20.30 27.14
N THR A 291 -24.27 19.97 27.96
CA THR A 291 -24.43 18.62 28.51
C THR A 291 -24.65 17.59 27.40
N GLU A 292 -25.50 17.90 26.41
CA GLU A 292 -25.73 17.02 25.25
C GLU A 292 -24.46 16.84 24.41
N LEU A 293 -23.65 17.89 24.24
CA LEU A 293 -22.36 17.80 23.56
C LEU A 293 -21.36 16.92 24.32
N CYS A 294 -21.31 17.02 25.66
CA CYS A 294 -20.50 16.11 26.48
C CYS A 294 -20.96 14.66 26.32
N GLU A 295 -22.26 14.38 26.36
CA GLU A 295 -22.80 13.04 26.15
C GLU A 295 -22.50 12.50 24.75
N LYS A 296 -22.59 13.33 23.71
CA LYS A 296 -22.19 12.95 22.35
C LYS A 296 -20.70 12.60 22.31
N ALA A 297 -19.83 13.44 22.89
CA ALA A 297 -18.39 13.21 22.93
C ALA A 297 -18.01 11.91 23.66
N GLU A 298 -18.66 11.62 24.79
CA GLU A 298 -18.48 10.37 25.55
C GLU A 298 -18.91 9.13 24.72
N ASN A 299 -19.97 9.25 23.93
CA ASN A 299 -20.48 8.16 23.10
C ASN A 299 -19.64 7.92 21.83
N LEU A 300 -18.79 8.86 21.40
CA LEU A 300 -17.94 8.69 20.20
C LEU A 300 -16.99 7.49 20.31
N ASN A 301 -16.57 7.15 21.52
CA ASN A 301 -15.66 6.02 21.77
C ASN A 301 -16.33 4.64 21.56
N ILE A 302 -17.67 4.59 21.52
CA ILE A 302 -18.45 3.35 21.40
C ILE A 302 -18.58 2.91 19.92
N ASN A 303 -18.53 3.86 18.98
CA ASN A 303 -18.90 3.63 17.57
C ASN A 303 -17.81 2.96 16.71
N GLY A 304 -16.69 2.52 17.31
CA GLY A 304 -15.71 1.59 16.72
C GLY A 304 -14.79 2.15 15.61
N ASN A 305 -15.18 3.20 14.89
CA ASN A 305 -14.33 3.81 13.86
C ASN A 305 -13.62 5.08 14.39
N LEU A 306 -12.36 4.90 14.77
CA LEU A 306 -11.48 5.97 15.28
C LEU A 306 -11.35 7.19 14.37
N ASN A 307 -11.37 7.00 13.04
CA ASN A 307 -11.23 8.12 12.10
C ASN A 307 -12.49 8.99 12.04
N THR A 308 -13.68 8.38 12.09
CA THR A 308 -14.94 9.12 12.08
C THR A 308 -15.18 9.76 13.43
N ALA A 309 -14.91 9.02 14.52
CA ALA A 309 -14.96 9.55 15.88
C ALA A 309 -14.08 10.81 16.04
N PHE A 310 -12.89 10.83 15.45
CA PHE A 310 -12.02 12.01 15.49
C PHE A 310 -12.58 13.22 14.72
N LYS A 311 -13.20 12.99 13.56
CA LYS A 311 -13.84 14.08 12.80
C LYS A 311 -15.04 14.63 13.54
N GLU A 312 -15.90 13.74 14.02
CA GLU A 312 -17.07 14.09 14.83
C GLU A 312 -16.66 14.82 16.11
N LEU A 313 -15.54 14.44 16.74
CA LEU A 313 -15.00 15.15 17.90
C LEU A 313 -14.62 16.61 17.56
N ASN A 314 -13.99 16.85 16.41
CA ASN A 314 -13.66 18.22 15.98
C ASN A 314 -14.92 19.04 15.72
N ASP A 315 -15.93 18.45 15.07
CA ASP A 315 -17.22 19.11 14.87
C ASP A 315 -17.88 19.46 16.22
N LEU A 316 -17.80 18.55 17.20
CA LEU A 316 -18.28 18.81 18.57
C LEU A 316 -17.48 19.91 19.28
N HIS A 317 -16.17 20.04 19.05
CA HIS A 317 -15.38 21.16 19.58
C HIS A 317 -15.85 22.51 19.00
N GLU A 318 -16.14 22.56 17.69
CA GLU A 318 -16.69 23.75 17.05
C GLU A 318 -18.09 24.07 17.61
N GLU A 319 -18.97 23.09 17.72
CA GLU A 319 -20.29 23.25 18.35
C GLU A 319 -20.17 23.75 19.80
N TYR A 320 -19.24 23.20 20.59
CA TYR A 320 -19.03 23.60 21.98
C TYR A 320 -18.55 25.06 22.12
N LYS A 321 -17.75 25.54 21.16
CA LYS A 321 -17.28 26.93 21.08
C LYS A 321 -18.40 27.88 20.67
N LEU A 322 -19.31 27.44 19.79
CA LEU A 322 -20.46 28.23 19.34
C LEU A 322 -21.54 28.36 20.42
N VAL A 323 -21.67 27.38 21.33
CA VAL A 323 -22.60 27.48 22.46
C VAL A 323 -22.10 28.48 23.50
N GLY A 324 -22.96 29.44 23.82
CA GLY A 324 -22.67 30.55 24.74
C GLY A 324 -22.36 30.12 26.19
N PRO A 325 -22.15 31.09 27.09
CA PRO A 325 -21.76 30.82 28.47
C PRO A 325 -22.86 30.11 29.25
N VAL A 326 -22.41 29.29 30.20
CA VAL A 326 -23.21 28.44 31.10
C VAL A 326 -23.16 29.05 32.52
N PRO A 327 -24.04 28.69 33.48
CA PRO A 327 -23.88 29.12 34.87
C PRO A 327 -22.48 28.80 35.40
N ARG A 328 -21.91 29.75 36.16
CA ARG A 328 -20.50 29.68 36.62
C ARG A 328 -20.18 28.40 37.40
N GLU A 329 -21.16 27.85 38.10
CA GLU A 329 -21.03 26.63 38.90
C GLU A 329 -20.74 25.39 38.04
N ASN A 330 -21.35 25.28 36.86
CA ASN A 330 -21.23 24.11 35.99
C ASN A 330 -20.18 24.26 34.88
N GLN A 331 -19.63 25.46 34.70
CA GLN A 331 -18.72 25.74 33.58
C GLN A 331 -17.45 24.89 33.62
N GLU A 332 -16.80 24.80 34.79
CA GLU A 332 -15.57 24.00 34.95
C GLU A 332 -15.87 22.50 34.84
N GLU A 333 -16.95 22.04 35.47
CA GLU A 333 -17.35 20.62 35.46
C GLU A 333 -17.61 20.12 34.03
N LEU A 334 -18.42 20.87 33.26
CA LEU A 334 -18.72 20.54 31.86
C LEU A 334 -17.47 20.56 30.98
N TRP A 335 -16.59 21.53 31.20
CA TRP A 335 -15.33 21.60 30.47
C TRP A 335 -14.45 20.39 30.74
N GLN A 336 -14.26 20.02 32.01
CA GLN A 336 -13.47 18.84 32.38
C GLN A 336 -14.09 17.54 31.84
N ARG A 337 -15.43 17.41 31.85
CA ARG A 337 -16.14 16.27 31.24
C ARG A 337 -15.84 16.16 29.75
N PHE A 338 -16.03 17.26 29.02
CA PHE A 338 -15.79 17.30 27.58
C PHE A 338 -14.32 17.03 27.23
N LYS A 339 -13.39 17.63 27.98
CA LYS A 339 -11.95 17.44 27.80
C LYS A 339 -11.54 16.00 28.05
N THR A 340 -12.04 15.36 29.10
CA THR A 340 -11.69 13.97 29.43
C THR A 340 -12.11 13.02 28.31
N ALA A 341 -13.34 13.17 27.78
CA ALA A 341 -13.80 12.39 26.64
C ALA A 341 -12.96 12.65 25.37
N SER A 342 -12.58 13.91 25.14
CA SER A 342 -11.71 14.29 24.03
C SER A 342 -10.33 13.64 24.14
N ASP A 343 -9.68 13.78 25.30
CA ASP A 343 -8.35 13.24 25.59
C ASP A 343 -8.29 11.71 25.38
N GLU A 344 -9.36 11.00 25.75
CA GLU A 344 -9.47 9.55 25.53
C GLU A 344 -9.43 9.19 24.03
N ILE A 345 -10.16 9.92 23.18
CA ILE A 345 -10.19 9.71 21.73
C ILE A 345 -8.82 10.03 21.11
N TYR A 346 -8.16 11.13 21.53
CA TYR A 346 -6.81 11.47 21.10
C TYR A 346 -5.79 10.38 21.51
N ASN A 347 -5.90 9.84 22.72
CA ASN A 347 -5.04 8.75 23.19
C ASN A 347 -5.23 7.47 22.38
N ASN A 348 -6.48 7.06 22.16
CA ASN A 348 -6.80 5.86 21.38
C ASN A 348 -6.33 6.01 19.93
N ARG A 349 -6.45 7.21 19.36
CA ARG A 349 -5.92 7.52 18.03
C ARG A 349 -4.40 7.41 17.96
N ARG A 350 -3.70 8.01 18.93
CA ARG A 350 -2.23 7.92 19.01
C ARG A 350 -1.76 6.46 19.14
N ALA A 351 -2.38 5.68 20.02
CA ALA A 351 -2.06 4.26 20.18
C ALA A 351 -2.32 3.44 18.90
N TYR A 352 -3.41 3.72 18.19
CA TYR A 352 -3.68 3.08 16.89
C TYR A 352 -2.62 3.43 15.84
N LEU A 353 -2.23 4.69 15.74
CA LEU A 353 -1.17 5.11 14.80
C LEU A 353 0.19 4.52 15.17
N GLU A 354 0.49 4.39 16.46
CA GLU A 354 1.73 3.80 16.95
C GLU A 354 1.79 2.29 16.66
N THR A 355 0.71 1.54 16.90
CA THR A 355 0.63 0.12 16.53
C THR A 355 0.76 -0.08 15.02
N LEU A 356 0.15 0.79 14.22
CA LEU A 356 0.28 0.76 12.76
C LEU A 356 1.72 1.09 12.31
N LYS A 357 2.36 2.10 12.92
CA LYS A 357 3.79 2.42 12.70
C LYS A 357 4.69 1.22 13.05
N MET A 358 4.44 0.54 14.17
CA MET A 358 5.17 -0.68 14.54
C MET A 358 4.98 -1.80 13.51
N SER A 359 3.75 -2.10 13.12
CA SER A 359 3.47 -3.14 12.12
C SER A 359 4.13 -2.85 10.77
N PHE A 360 4.20 -1.58 10.35
CA PHE A 360 4.90 -1.18 9.13
C PHE A 360 6.41 -1.35 9.25
N ASN A 361 6.99 -1.07 10.42
CA ASN A 361 8.41 -1.29 10.67
C ASN A 361 8.76 -2.78 10.72
N GLU A 362 7.90 -3.62 11.32
CA GLU A 362 8.03 -5.08 11.28
C GLU A 362 7.98 -5.60 9.83
N ASN A 363 6.96 -5.21 9.06
CA ASN A 363 6.84 -5.52 7.64
C ASN A 363 8.07 -5.04 6.83
N LEU A 364 8.66 -3.89 7.19
CA LEU A 364 9.87 -3.38 6.54
C LEU A 364 11.05 -4.32 6.80
N VAL A 365 11.22 -4.80 8.03
CA VAL A 365 12.28 -5.76 8.38
C VAL A 365 12.09 -7.05 7.58
N GLU A 366 10.87 -7.58 7.50
CA GLU A 366 10.57 -8.78 6.72
C GLU A 366 10.82 -8.57 5.21
N LYS A 367 10.37 -7.44 4.64
CA LYS A 367 10.65 -7.13 3.22
C LYS A 367 12.13 -6.94 2.94
N ARG A 368 12.90 -6.39 3.88
CA ARG A 368 14.37 -6.32 3.75
C ARG A 368 15.00 -7.70 3.74
N ALA A 369 14.59 -8.59 4.64
CA ALA A 369 15.07 -9.97 4.64
C ALA A 369 14.77 -10.69 3.30
N LEU A 370 13.58 -10.48 2.73
CA LEU A 370 13.25 -11.02 1.40
C LEU A 370 14.11 -10.42 0.28
N VAL A 371 14.48 -9.13 0.37
CA VAL A 371 15.41 -8.49 -0.57
C VAL A 371 16.80 -9.14 -0.49
N GLU A 372 17.29 -9.45 0.71
CA GLU A 372 18.56 -10.16 0.90
C GLU A 372 18.50 -11.60 0.37
N GLU A 373 17.40 -12.31 0.62
CA GLU A 373 17.17 -13.66 0.09
C GLU A 373 17.15 -13.68 -1.44
N ILE A 374 16.43 -12.74 -2.09
CA ILE A 374 16.37 -12.68 -3.56
C ILE A 374 17.69 -12.19 -4.18
N GLN A 375 18.44 -11.33 -3.47
CA GLN A 375 19.76 -10.89 -3.90
C GLN A 375 20.72 -12.07 -4.08
N GLY A 376 20.61 -13.11 -3.24
CA GLY A 376 21.37 -14.35 -3.39
C GLY A 376 21.14 -15.08 -4.73
N TYR A 377 20.02 -14.84 -5.40
CA TYR A 377 19.70 -15.39 -6.73
C TYR A 377 20.04 -14.43 -7.88
N ALA A 378 20.42 -13.18 -7.60
CA ALA A 378 20.65 -12.17 -8.63
C ALA A 378 21.78 -12.54 -9.61
N ASN A 379 22.77 -13.32 -9.15
CA ASN A 379 23.88 -13.83 -9.95
C ASN A 379 23.90 -15.37 -9.97
N PHE A 380 22.72 -15.99 -9.96
CA PHE A 380 22.61 -17.45 -9.98
C PHE A 380 23.12 -18.02 -11.31
N GLU A 381 24.02 -19.00 -11.24
CA GLU A 381 24.56 -19.70 -12.40
C GLU A 381 24.56 -21.22 -12.13
N SER A 382 24.01 -22.00 -13.07
CA SER A 382 24.11 -23.46 -13.07
C SER A 382 24.03 -23.98 -14.51
N GLY A 383 24.76 -25.06 -14.80
CA GLY A 383 24.66 -25.79 -16.07
C GLY A 383 23.44 -26.73 -16.14
N SER A 384 22.70 -26.90 -15.04
CA SER A 384 21.60 -27.87 -14.95
C SER A 384 20.24 -27.19 -15.04
N VAL A 385 19.42 -27.64 -16.00
CA VAL A 385 18.01 -27.21 -16.13
C VAL A 385 17.21 -27.49 -14.86
N LYS A 386 17.54 -28.56 -14.12
CA LYS A 386 16.86 -28.91 -12.86
C LYS A 386 17.08 -27.82 -11.80
N ASP A 387 18.30 -27.30 -11.70
CA ASP A 387 18.67 -26.29 -10.72
C ASP A 387 18.03 -24.93 -11.05
N TRP A 388 17.94 -24.59 -12.33
CA TRP A 388 17.19 -23.41 -12.77
C TRP A 388 15.70 -23.51 -12.42
N ASN A 389 15.10 -24.69 -12.55
CA ASN A 389 13.71 -24.90 -12.20
C ASN A 389 13.48 -24.84 -10.68
N THR A 390 14.39 -25.37 -9.86
CA THR A 390 14.30 -25.26 -8.39
C THR A 390 14.51 -23.82 -7.92
N ALA A 391 15.49 -23.11 -8.47
CA ALA A 391 15.72 -21.68 -8.19
C ALA A 391 14.51 -20.83 -8.60
N SER A 392 13.91 -21.09 -9.77
CA SER A 392 12.70 -20.37 -10.22
C SER A 392 11.52 -20.56 -9.27
N LYS A 393 11.33 -21.77 -8.72
CA LYS A 393 10.29 -22.03 -7.71
C LYS A 393 10.54 -21.23 -6.43
N LYS A 394 11.78 -21.22 -5.94
CA LYS A 394 12.14 -20.44 -4.74
C LYS A 394 11.93 -18.94 -4.96
N VAL A 395 12.34 -18.40 -6.10
CA VAL A 395 12.12 -16.98 -6.43
C VAL A 395 10.61 -16.65 -6.52
N ALA A 396 9.79 -17.56 -7.05
CA ALA A 396 8.33 -17.40 -7.03
C ALA A 396 7.74 -17.48 -5.61
N GLU A 397 8.26 -18.34 -4.73
CA GLU A 397 7.88 -18.37 -3.31
C GLU A 397 8.23 -17.06 -2.60
N LEU A 398 9.39 -16.45 -2.91
CA LEU A 398 9.77 -15.13 -2.38
C LEU A 398 8.81 -14.03 -2.85
N GLN A 399 8.37 -14.08 -4.11
CA GLN A 399 7.33 -13.18 -4.62
C GLN A 399 6.02 -13.34 -3.85
N ASN A 400 5.56 -14.57 -3.63
CA ASN A 400 4.34 -14.82 -2.88
C ASN A 400 4.45 -14.29 -1.44
N LYS A 401 5.59 -14.51 -0.76
CA LYS A 401 5.84 -13.93 0.57
C LYS A 401 5.83 -12.40 0.53
N TRP A 402 6.44 -11.81 -0.48
CA TRP A 402 6.48 -10.36 -0.66
C TRP A 402 5.08 -9.73 -0.80
N ASP A 403 4.21 -10.38 -1.57
CA ASP A 403 2.83 -9.92 -1.81
C ASP A 403 1.93 -10.12 -0.59
N LEU A 404 2.22 -11.11 0.27
CA LEU A 404 1.51 -11.35 1.52
C LEU A 404 1.87 -10.34 2.62
N ILE A 405 3.10 -9.82 2.63
CA ILE A 405 3.52 -8.81 3.61
C ILE A 405 2.84 -7.48 3.29
N GLY A 406 2.24 -6.89 4.31
CA GLY A 406 1.48 -5.64 4.23
C GLY A 406 2.31 -4.40 3.87
N GLY A 407 1.71 -3.24 4.14
CA GLY A 407 2.33 -1.94 3.90
C GLY A 407 3.63 -1.74 4.70
N ILE A 408 4.52 -0.91 4.16
CA ILE A 408 5.77 -0.48 4.80
C ILE A 408 5.83 1.06 4.79
N PRO A 409 6.70 1.70 5.60
CA PRO A 409 6.84 3.15 5.66
C PRO A 409 7.12 3.74 4.26
N ARG A 410 6.37 4.77 3.88
CA ARG A 410 6.41 5.35 2.53
C ARG A 410 7.79 5.81 2.10
N GLU A 411 8.56 6.39 3.02
CA GLU A 411 9.92 6.87 2.77
C GLU A 411 10.84 5.78 2.22
N LYS A 412 10.69 4.55 2.71
CA LYS A 412 11.51 3.39 2.33
C LYS A 412 10.85 2.49 1.29
N SER A 413 9.55 2.65 1.06
CA SER A 413 8.78 1.79 0.15
C SER A 413 9.33 1.78 -1.28
N LYS A 414 9.60 2.97 -1.86
CA LYS A 414 10.13 3.06 -3.24
C LYS A 414 11.49 2.38 -3.39
N GLU A 415 12.38 2.56 -2.42
CA GLU A 415 13.72 1.99 -2.42
C GLU A 415 13.67 0.46 -2.32
N ILE A 416 12.96 -0.07 -1.33
CA ILE A 416 12.84 -1.51 -1.08
C ILE A 416 12.13 -2.23 -2.24
N ASN A 417 11.06 -1.65 -2.78
CA ASN A 417 10.38 -2.20 -3.98
C ASN A 417 11.31 -2.24 -5.20
N LYS A 418 12.09 -1.18 -5.43
CA LYS A 418 13.02 -1.12 -6.55
C LYS A 418 14.10 -2.19 -6.43
N LEU A 419 14.62 -2.43 -5.23
CA LEU A 419 15.64 -3.47 -5.00
C LEU A 419 15.07 -4.86 -5.26
N PHE A 420 13.92 -5.20 -4.67
CA PHE A 420 13.29 -6.52 -4.83
C PHE A 420 13.01 -6.83 -6.31
N TRP A 421 12.29 -5.94 -7.00
CA TRP A 421 11.95 -6.15 -8.41
C TRP A 421 13.16 -6.05 -9.35
N GLY A 422 14.19 -5.29 -8.95
CA GLY A 422 15.48 -5.24 -9.64
C GLY A 422 16.15 -6.61 -9.66
N TYR A 423 16.32 -7.24 -8.49
CA TYR A 423 16.92 -8.58 -8.39
C TYR A 423 16.03 -9.66 -9.01
N PHE A 424 14.72 -9.56 -8.85
CA PHE A 424 13.76 -10.45 -9.51
C PHE A 424 13.92 -10.42 -11.03
N LYS A 425 13.93 -9.21 -11.62
CA LYS A 425 14.11 -9.04 -13.07
C LYS A 425 15.48 -9.53 -13.52
N GLN A 426 16.53 -9.27 -12.74
CA GLN A 426 17.88 -9.72 -13.04
C GLN A 426 17.97 -11.26 -13.10
N PHE A 427 17.42 -11.97 -12.11
CA PHE A 427 17.38 -13.43 -12.09
C PHE A 427 16.71 -14.00 -13.35
N PHE A 428 15.53 -13.49 -13.73
CA PHE A 428 14.82 -13.97 -14.91
C PHE A 428 15.49 -13.58 -16.23
N ALA A 429 16.24 -12.47 -16.27
CA ALA A 429 17.05 -12.11 -17.44
C ALA A 429 18.19 -13.11 -17.66
N ILE A 430 18.93 -13.47 -16.61
CA ILE A 430 20.02 -14.47 -16.70
C ILE A 430 19.45 -15.85 -17.05
N ARG A 431 18.33 -16.22 -16.43
CA ARG A 431 17.60 -17.46 -16.76
C ARG A 431 17.23 -17.50 -18.26
N ALA A 432 16.67 -16.42 -18.78
CA ALA A 432 16.28 -16.35 -20.19
C ALA A 432 17.50 -16.53 -21.11
N GLU A 433 18.62 -15.92 -20.78
CA GLU A 433 19.86 -16.08 -21.54
C GLU A 433 20.40 -17.51 -21.48
N PHE A 434 20.39 -18.16 -20.31
CA PHE A 434 20.75 -19.58 -20.17
C PHE A 434 19.90 -20.49 -21.07
N PHE A 435 18.57 -20.36 -21.01
CA PHE A 435 17.70 -21.22 -21.83
C PHE A 435 17.84 -20.93 -23.33
N LYS A 436 18.09 -19.68 -23.71
CA LYS A 436 18.41 -19.31 -25.09
C LYS A 436 19.70 -19.98 -25.57
N GLN A 437 20.77 -19.96 -24.77
CA GLN A 437 22.03 -20.64 -25.09
C GLN A 437 21.86 -22.17 -25.14
N PHE A 438 21.14 -22.74 -24.18
CA PHE A 438 20.86 -24.17 -24.11
C PHE A 438 20.03 -24.67 -25.31
N ASP A 439 19.04 -23.90 -25.75
CA ASP A 439 18.26 -24.23 -26.94
C ASP A 439 19.08 -24.07 -28.24
N ALA A 440 19.99 -23.08 -28.30
CA ALA A 440 20.94 -22.95 -29.40
C ALA A 440 21.91 -24.15 -29.46
N GLU A 441 22.45 -24.60 -28.33
CA GLU A 441 23.32 -25.80 -28.26
C GLU A 441 22.58 -27.06 -28.73
N LYS A 442 21.32 -27.24 -28.31
CA LYS A 442 20.48 -28.34 -28.82
C LYS A 442 20.32 -28.25 -30.33
N GLN A 443 20.10 -27.06 -30.88
CA GLN A 443 19.96 -26.87 -32.32
C GLN A 443 21.28 -27.16 -33.05
N GLU A 444 22.42 -26.80 -32.50
CA GLU A 444 23.73 -27.18 -33.06
C GLU A 444 23.92 -28.71 -33.04
N ASN A 445 23.58 -29.36 -31.92
CA ASN A 445 23.61 -30.82 -31.80
C ASN A 445 22.68 -31.51 -32.80
N LEU A 446 21.52 -30.91 -33.11
CA LEU A 446 20.61 -31.38 -34.15
C LEU A 446 21.31 -31.44 -35.52
N GLU A 447 21.98 -30.35 -35.91
CA GLU A 447 22.67 -30.28 -37.19
C GLU A 447 23.85 -31.26 -37.23
N LYS A 448 24.63 -31.38 -36.15
CA LYS A 448 25.69 -32.41 -36.05
C LYS A 448 25.13 -33.82 -36.24
N LYS A 449 24.00 -34.18 -35.61
CA LYS A 449 23.37 -35.50 -35.79
C LYS A 449 22.82 -35.70 -37.20
N ARG A 450 22.32 -34.65 -37.88
CA ARG A 450 21.92 -34.73 -39.31
C ARG A 450 23.10 -35.01 -40.23
N VAL A 451 24.25 -34.39 -39.97
CA VAL A 451 25.49 -34.67 -40.72
C VAL A 451 25.90 -36.14 -40.55
N LEU A 452 25.81 -36.70 -39.33
CA LEU A 452 26.08 -38.12 -39.10
C LEU A 452 25.11 -39.04 -39.84
N VAL A 453 23.82 -38.69 -39.88
CA VAL A 453 22.81 -39.44 -40.67
C VAL A 453 23.19 -39.44 -42.14
N THR A 454 23.47 -38.26 -42.71
CA THR A 454 23.84 -38.13 -44.13
C THR A 454 25.09 -38.96 -44.45
N ARG A 455 26.12 -38.88 -43.61
CA ARG A 455 27.33 -39.68 -43.77
C ARG A 455 27.08 -41.19 -43.64
N ALA A 456 26.18 -41.60 -42.74
CA ALA A 456 25.79 -43.01 -42.65
C ALA A 456 25.02 -43.49 -43.88
N GLU A 457 24.19 -42.64 -44.50
CA GLU A 457 23.49 -42.94 -45.76
C GLU A 457 24.48 -43.11 -46.92
N GLU A 458 25.47 -42.22 -47.02
CA GLU A 458 26.55 -42.31 -48.01
C GLU A 458 27.34 -43.62 -47.86
N LEU A 459 27.74 -43.97 -46.63
CA LEU A 459 28.46 -45.21 -46.33
C LEU A 459 27.65 -46.49 -46.59
N ASN A 460 26.33 -46.46 -46.39
CA ASN A 460 25.46 -47.59 -46.69
C ASN A 460 25.18 -47.74 -48.20
N SER A 461 25.42 -46.67 -48.97
CA SER A 461 25.26 -46.63 -50.42
C SER A 461 26.55 -46.93 -51.17
N SER A 462 27.73 -46.80 -50.53
CA SER A 462 29.00 -47.11 -51.17
C SER A 462 29.21 -48.63 -51.32
N GLU A 463 29.82 -49.04 -52.44
CA GLU A 463 30.20 -50.42 -52.71
C GLU A 463 31.56 -50.79 -52.09
N ASP A 464 32.00 -50.02 -51.10
CA ASP A 464 33.29 -50.21 -50.44
C ASP A 464 33.36 -51.55 -49.67
N ASP A 465 34.59 -51.93 -49.33
CA ASP A 465 34.88 -53.09 -48.50
C ASP A 465 34.03 -53.07 -47.22
N LEU A 466 33.17 -54.10 -47.06
CA LEU A 466 32.18 -54.21 -45.99
C LEU A 466 32.80 -54.10 -44.60
N ASP A 467 34.05 -54.51 -44.43
CA ASP A 467 34.73 -54.42 -43.14
C ASP A 467 35.18 -52.98 -42.83
N LYS A 468 35.63 -52.22 -43.83
CA LYS A 468 35.95 -50.78 -43.66
C LYS A 468 34.69 -49.97 -43.36
N VAL A 469 33.60 -50.23 -44.07
CA VAL A 469 32.30 -49.57 -43.82
C VAL A 469 31.79 -49.90 -42.42
N THR A 470 31.99 -51.14 -41.95
CA THR A 470 31.61 -51.55 -40.59
C THR A 470 32.32 -50.71 -39.53
N ASP A 471 33.63 -50.49 -39.66
CA ASP A 471 34.40 -49.73 -38.68
C ASP A 471 34.05 -48.24 -38.70
N GLN A 472 33.82 -47.67 -39.88
CA GLN A 472 33.36 -46.28 -40.01
C GLN A 472 31.96 -46.09 -39.42
N LEU A 473 31.03 -47.03 -39.65
CA LEU A 473 29.68 -46.96 -39.07
C LEU A 473 29.71 -47.06 -37.54
N LYS A 474 30.57 -47.91 -36.97
CA LYS A 474 30.81 -47.97 -35.51
C LYS A 474 31.36 -46.66 -34.97
N GLN A 475 32.27 -46.00 -35.69
CA GLN A 475 32.77 -44.67 -35.31
C GLN A 475 31.65 -43.63 -35.31
N LEU A 476 30.78 -43.61 -36.34
CA LEU A 476 29.62 -42.73 -36.37
C LEU A 476 28.65 -43.01 -35.21
N GLN A 477 28.44 -44.28 -34.84
CA GLN A 477 27.65 -44.65 -33.66
C GLN A 477 28.30 -44.18 -32.33
N SER A 478 29.63 -44.11 -32.25
CA SER A 478 30.34 -43.51 -31.11
C SER A 478 30.09 -42.00 -31.06
N GLN A 479 30.34 -41.30 -32.18
CA GLN A 479 30.13 -39.85 -32.29
C GLN A 479 28.68 -39.47 -32.01
N TRP A 480 27.71 -40.30 -32.43
CA TRP A 480 26.30 -40.09 -32.13
C TRP A 480 26.00 -40.06 -30.62
N ARG A 481 26.66 -40.94 -29.85
CA ARG A 481 26.51 -41.02 -28.39
C ARG A 481 27.21 -39.87 -27.68
N GLU A 482 28.30 -39.36 -28.26
CA GLU A 482 29.04 -38.20 -27.74
C GLU A 482 28.29 -36.88 -27.96
N ILE A 483 27.55 -36.75 -29.08
CA ILE A 483 26.73 -35.56 -29.32
C ILE A 483 25.55 -35.52 -28.33
N GLY A 484 25.43 -34.39 -27.63
CA GLY A 484 24.47 -34.15 -26.57
C GLY A 484 22.99 -34.16 -26.99
N ALA A 485 22.17 -33.55 -26.14
CA ALA A 485 20.72 -33.50 -26.34
C ALA A 485 20.36 -32.67 -27.59
N VAL A 486 19.22 -33.01 -28.18
CA VAL A 486 18.66 -32.43 -29.41
C VAL A 486 17.23 -31.98 -29.11
N PRO A 487 16.64 -31.00 -29.82
CA PRO A 487 15.29 -30.55 -29.55
C PRO A 487 14.31 -31.71 -29.60
N ASP A 488 13.43 -31.77 -28.60
CA ASP A 488 12.55 -32.91 -28.32
C ASP A 488 11.71 -33.32 -29.53
N LYS A 489 11.27 -32.34 -30.31
CA LYS A 489 10.51 -32.51 -31.56
C LYS A 489 11.22 -33.41 -32.58
N TYR A 490 12.56 -33.37 -32.64
CA TYR A 490 13.35 -34.09 -33.65
C TYR A 490 14.12 -35.28 -33.09
N ARG A 491 14.23 -35.39 -31.76
CA ARG A 491 15.01 -36.41 -31.05
C ARG A 491 14.75 -37.82 -31.57
N ASN A 492 13.48 -38.24 -31.57
CA ASN A 492 13.09 -39.59 -31.98
C ASN A 492 13.19 -39.79 -33.49
N LYS A 493 12.86 -38.75 -34.28
CA LYS A 493 12.86 -38.82 -35.74
C LYS A 493 14.26 -39.12 -36.28
N ILE A 494 15.25 -38.33 -35.87
CA ILE A 494 16.63 -38.49 -36.38
C ILE A 494 17.27 -39.75 -35.80
N TYR A 495 16.98 -40.09 -34.54
CA TYR A 495 17.45 -41.37 -33.97
C TYR A 495 16.94 -42.58 -34.76
N ASN A 496 15.65 -42.60 -35.09
CA ASN A 496 15.07 -43.69 -35.87
C ASN A 496 15.65 -43.74 -37.29
N GLN A 497 15.88 -42.60 -37.94
CA GLN A 497 16.55 -42.55 -39.25
C GLN A 497 17.96 -43.15 -39.18
N PHE A 498 18.80 -42.66 -38.24
CA PHE A 498 20.15 -43.16 -38.05
C PHE A 498 20.19 -44.67 -37.76
N LYS A 499 19.29 -45.12 -36.88
CA LYS A 499 19.16 -46.54 -36.51
C LYS A 499 18.77 -47.39 -37.71
N LEU A 500 17.75 -46.98 -38.49
CA LEU A 500 17.31 -47.72 -39.68
C LEU A 500 18.43 -47.89 -40.71
N ILE A 501 19.25 -46.86 -40.94
CA ILE A 501 20.41 -46.94 -41.83
C ILE A 501 21.41 -47.96 -41.32
N CYS A 502 21.76 -47.89 -40.03
CA CYS A 502 22.69 -48.84 -39.42
C CYS A 502 22.16 -50.27 -39.48
N ASP A 503 20.90 -50.49 -39.10
CA ASP A 503 20.26 -51.80 -39.08
C ASP A 503 20.24 -52.40 -40.50
N SER A 504 19.90 -51.60 -41.52
CA SER A 504 19.89 -52.05 -42.92
C SER A 504 21.26 -52.54 -43.41
N PHE A 505 22.35 -51.89 -43.00
CA PHE A 505 23.71 -52.31 -43.35
C PHE A 505 24.08 -53.63 -42.65
N PHE A 506 23.83 -53.74 -41.35
CA PHE A 506 24.14 -54.95 -40.59
C PHE A 506 23.25 -56.14 -40.97
N ASP A 507 22.02 -55.89 -41.42
CA ASP A 507 21.13 -56.90 -42.00
C ASP A 507 21.66 -57.39 -43.35
N LYS A 508 22.09 -56.48 -44.26
CA LYS A 508 22.76 -56.85 -45.52
C LYS A 508 24.01 -57.70 -45.27
N LYS A 509 24.84 -57.30 -44.30
CA LYS A 509 26.06 -58.05 -43.93
C LYS A 509 25.73 -59.44 -43.37
N ARG A 510 24.72 -59.54 -42.48
CA ARG A 510 24.25 -60.82 -41.94
C ARG A 510 23.68 -61.73 -43.02
N ALA A 511 22.88 -61.19 -43.95
CA ALA A 511 22.34 -61.96 -45.08
C ALA A 511 23.46 -62.53 -45.94
N LYS A 512 24.49 -61.74 -46.28
CA LYS A 512 25.66 -62.22 -47.04
C LYS A 512 26.43 -63.32 -46.30
N SER A 513 26.62 -63.16 -44.99
CA SER A 513 27.25 -64.19 -44.14
C SER A 513 26.40 -65.46 -44.02
N GLN A 514 25.07 -65.33 -43.94
CA GLN A 514 24.15 -66.46 -43.85
C GLN A 514 24.12 -67.27 -45.15
N ILE A 515 24.16 -66.60 -46.32
CA ILE A 515 24.29 -67.27 -47.62
C ILE A 515 25.58 -68.09 -47.65
N GLN A 516 26.73 -67.49 -47.30
CA GLN A 516 28.00 -68.22 -47.23
C GLN A 516 27.94 -69.40 -46.25
N THR A 517 27.26 -69.25 -45.11
CA THR A 517 27.10 -70.33 -44.14
C THR A 517 26.26 -71.49 -44.68
N LYS A 518 25.17 -71.19 -45.41
CA LYS A 518 24.36 -72.22 -46.09
C LYS A 518 25.15 -72.94 -47.18
N ASP A 519 25.91 -72.22 -47.99
CA ASP A 519 26.77 -72.82 -49.02
C ASP A 519 27.78 -73.79 -48.38
N TYR A 520 28.35 -73.43 -47.23
CA TYR A 520 29.22 -74.33 -46.48
C TYR A 520 28.47 -75.54 -45.90
N GLU A 521 27.26 -75.36 -45.36
CA GLU A 521 26.43 -76.46 -44.86
C GLU A 521 26.02 -77.45 -45.98
N GLU A 522 25.70 -76.95 -47.18
CA GLU A 522 25.45 -77.81 -48.35
C GLU A 522 26.70 -78.59 -48.77
N ASN A 523 27.86 -77.92 -48.78
CA ASN A 523 29.15 -78.57 -49.04
C ASN A 523 29.47 -79.65 -48.00
N TYR A 524 29.10 -79.44 -46.74
CA TYR A 524 29.23 -80.44 -45.67
C TYR A 524 28.45 -81.71 -46.00
N VAL A 525 27.16 -81.59 -46.34
CA VAL A 525 26.32 -82.74 -46.69
C VAL A 525 26.86 -83.49 -47.92
N LYS A 526 27.26 -82.76 -48.96
CA LYS A 526 27.86 -83.37 -50.17
C LYS A 526 29.14 -84.14 -49.85
N LYS A 527 30.02 -83.58 -49.02
CA LYS A 527 31.25 -84.27 -48.58
C LYS A 527 30.97 -85.49 -47.70
N GLN A 528 29.94 -85.46 -46.85
CA GLN A 528 29.52 -86.63 -46.10
C GLN A 528 29.03 -87.76 -47.00
N ALA A 529 28.18 -87.44 -47.99
CA ALA A 529 27.66 -88.43 -48.94
C ALA A 529 28.79 -89.13 -49.71
N ILE A 530 29.80 -88.38 -50.17
CA ILE A 530 30.96 -88.96 -50.85
C ILE A 530 31.79 -89.87 -49.93
N ILE A 531 31.94 -89.52 -48.65
CA ILE A 531 32.63 -90.39 -47.68
C ILE A 531 31.84 -91.69 -47.46
N GLU A 532 30.52 -91.65 -47.47
CA GLU A 532 29.67 -92.84 -47.39
C GLU A 532 29.82 -93.72 -48.65
N GLU A 533 29.83 -93.11 -49.84
CA GLU A 533 30.11 -93.81 -51.10
C GLU A 533 31.48 -94.52 -51.08
N LEU A 534 32.53 -93.85 -50.60
CA LEU A 534 33.86 -94.46 -50.44
C LEU A 534 33.85 -95.67 -49.48
N ASN A 535 33.11 -95.59 -48.38
CA ASN A 535 33.00 -96.68 -47.41
C ASN A 535 32.11 -97.85 -47.90
N LEU A 536 31.18 -97.60 -48.82
CA LEU A 536 30.41 -98.66 -49.48
C LEU A 536 31.28 -99.37 -50.53
N LEU A 537 32.04 -98.61 -51.31
CA LEU A 537 32.98 -99.15 -52.29
C LEU A 537 34.08 -100.00 -51.64
N SER A 538 34.55 -99.63 -50.44
CA SER A 538 35.53 -100.45 -49.70
C SER A 538 34.98 -101.81 -49.23
N LYS A 539 33.67 -102.08 -49.38
CA LYS A 539 33.01 -103.33 -48.99
C LYS A 539 32.52 -104.16 -50.19
N SER A 540 32.64 -103.65 -51.42
CA SER A 540 32.21 -104.39 -52.62
C SER A 540 33.29 -105.39 -53.06
N SER A 541 32.85 -106.51 -53.66
CA SER A 541 33.76 -107.56 -54.17
C SER A 541 34.46 -107.19 -55.48
N GLU A 542 34.00 -106.14 -56.15
CA GLU A 542 34.66 -105.53 -57.31
C GLU A 542 34.92 -104.06 -57.00
N ILE A 543 36.19 -103.65 -57.07
CA ILE A 543 36.64 -102.29 -56.80
C ILE A 543 37.21 -101.74 -58.10
N SER A 544 36.53 -100.74 -58.69
CA SER A 544 37.00 -100.10 -59.92
C SER A 544 37.87 -98.89 -59.60
N PHE A 545 39.10 -98.90 -60.09
CA PHE A 545 40.09 -97.83 -59.90
C PHE A 545 39.63 -96.47 -60.46
N GLU A 546 39.04 -96.47 -61.66
CA GLU A 546 38.48 -95.25 -62.26
C GLU A 546 37.35 -94.65 -61.41
N GLN A 547 36.57 -95.50 -60.72
CA GLN A 547 35.50 -95.03 -59.84
C GLN A 547 36.09 -94.38 -58.57
N ILE A 548 37.14 -94.95 -57.98
CA ILE A 548 37.83 -94.37 -56.82
C ILE A 548 38.35 -92.98 -57.16
N PHE A 549 39.00 -92.82 -58.31
CA PHE A 549 39.59 -91.54 -58.71
C PHE A 549 38.55 -90.47 -58.93
N LYS A 550 37.44 -90.81 -59.62
CA LYS A 550 36.30 -89.90 -59.80
C LYS A 550 35.70 -89.45 -58.47
N ILE A 551 35.56 -90.37 -57.50
CA ILE A 551 34.97 -90.07 -56.19
C ILE A 551 35.92 -89.17 -55.36
N VAL A 552 37.22 -89.46 -55.36
CA VAL A 552 38.23 -88.64 -54.66
C VAL A 552 38.34 -87.24 -55.27
N ASP A 553 38.33 -87.12 -56.59
CA ASP A 553 38.35 -85.82 -57.28
C ASP A 553 37.06 -85.02 -57.00
N ALA A 554 35.90 -85.69 -57.01
CA ALA A 554 34.63 -85.08 -56.65
C ALA A 554 34.63 -84.58 -55.19
N TYR A 555 35.21 -85.34 -54.25
CA TYR A 555 35.34 -84.92 -52.85
C TYR A 555 36.17 -83.64 -52.72
N MET A 556 37.33 -83.62 -53.38
CA MET A 556 38.25 -82.50 -53.28
C MET A 556 37.64 -81.26 -53.96
N ALA A 557 36.98 -81.44 -55.11
CA ALA A 557 36.38 -80.34 -55.88
C ALA A 557 35.25 -79.61 -55.12
N ILE A 558 34.62 -80.25 -54.11
CA ILE A 558 33.68 -79.57 -53.23
C ILE A 558 34.43 -78.59 -52.34
N GLY A 559 33.92 -77.35 -52.27
CA GLY A 559 34.52 -76.25 -51.53
C GLY A 559 34.57 -76.43 -50.00
N TYR A 560 34.63 -75.29 -49.31
CA TYR A 560 34.80 -75.25 -47.85
C TYR A 560 33.55 -75.73 -47.11
N VAL A 561 33.79 -76.27 -45.91
CA VAL A 561 32.82 -76.82 -44.95
C VAL A 561 32.79 -75.91 -43.71
N PRO A 562 31.69 -75.86 -42.92
CA PRO A 562 31.63 -74.99 -41.76
C PRO A 562 32.76 -75.31 -40.79
N ARG A 563 33.39 -74.27 -40.23
CA ARG A 563 34.65 -74.39 -39.47
C ARG A 563 34.61 -75.45 -38.37
N ASN A 564 33.47 -75.61 -37.71
CA ASN A 564 33.28 -76.57 -36.62
C ASN A 564 33.39 -78.03 -37.08
N PHE A 565 33.14 -78.30 -38.37
CA PHE A 565 33.11 -79.65 -38.94
C PHE A 565 34.34 -80.00 -39.77
N ILE A 566 35.24 -79.05 -40.06
CA ILE A 566 36.43 -79.27 -40.91
C ILE A 566 37.28 -80.43 -40.38
N LYS A 567 37.63 -80.42 -39.09
CA LYS A 567 38.49 -81.46 -38.50
C LYS A 567 37.85 -82.84 -38.56
N LYS A 568 36.58 -82.94 -38.17
CA LYS A 568 35.82 -84.19 -38.20
C LYS A 568 35.70 -84.75 -39.62
N MET A 569 35.46 -83.86 -40.58
CA MET A 569 35.30 -84.22 -41.99
C MET A 569 36.60 -84.79 -42.59
N ASN A 570 37.73 -84.14 -42.30
CA ASN A 570 39.04 -84.63 -42.72
C ASN A 570 39.35 -86.00 -42.09
N GLU A 571 39.14 -86.16 -40.78
CA GLU A 571 39.34 -87.44 -40.10
C GLU A 571 38.46 -88.57 -40.65
N SER A 572 37.19 -88.28 -40.99
CA SER A 572 36.30 -89.28 -41.59
C SER A 572 36.71 -89.66 -43.02
N PHE A 573 37.23 -88.71 -43.80
CA PHE A 573 37.72 -88.97 -45.14
C PHE A 573 39.01 -89.81 -45.10
N ASP A 574 39.96 -89.45 -44.24
CA ASP A 574 41.21 -90.21 -44.05
C ASP A 574 40.93 -91.65 -43.62
N LYS A 575 39.94 -91.86 -42.73
CA LYS A 575 39.49 -93.20 -42.33
C LYS A 575 38.85 -93.97 -43.48
N ALA A 576 38.01 -93.33 -44.30
CA ALA A 576 37.38 -93.98 -45.45
C ALA A 576 38.43 -94.43 -46.50
N ILE A 577 39.42 -93.58 -46.77
CA ILE A 577 40.56 -93.94 -47.63
C ILE A 577 41.39 -95.08 -47.02
N ALA A 578 41.66 -95.04 -45.72
CA ALA A 578 42.40 -96.11 -45.05
C ALA A 578 41.67 -97.47 -45.12
N ASN A 579 40.34 -97.46 -44.92
CA ASN A 579 39.51 -98.66 -45.07
C ASN A 579 39.52 -99.18 -46.50
N LEU A 580 39.46 -98.29 -47.49
CA LEU A 580 39.54 -98.64 -48.91
C LEU A 580 40.88 -99.31 -49.23
N LEU A 581 42.00 -98.74 -48.79
CA LEU A 581 43.33 -99.31 -49.02
C LEU A 581 43.54 -100.67 -48.32
N ALA A 582 42.79 -100.94 -47.25
CA ALA A 582 42.84 -102.20 -46.49
C ALA A 582 41.86 -103.28 -47.02
N ALA A 583 41.05 -102.98 -48.03
CA ALA A 583 40.08 -103.93 -48.58
C ALA A 583 40.76 -105.11 -49.29
N ASP A 584 40.17 -106.31 -49.17
CA ASP A 584 40.61 -107.51 -49.85
C ASP A 584 40.23 -107.43 -51.33
N GLY A 585 41.23 -107.47 -52.21
CA GLY A 585 41.04 -107.30 -53.66
C GLY A 585 41.90 -106.22 -54.31
N ILE A 586 42.68 -105.45 -53.52
CA ILE A 586 43.61 -104.44 -54.02
C ILE A 586 45.06 -104.93 -53.89
N SER A 587 45.78 -105.00 -55.01
CA SER A 587 47.21 -105.32 -55.09
C SER A 587 48.08 -104.24 -54.41
N GLU A 588 49.31 -104.59 -54.04
CA GLU A 588 50.27 -103.63 -53.46
C GLU A 588 50.63 -102.50 -54.45
N GLU A 589 50.66 -102.80 -55.75
CA GLU A 589 50.85 -101.82 -56.83
C GLU A 589 49.67 -100.84 -56.91
N GLU A 590 48.43 -101.36 -56.93
CA GLU A 590 47.19 -100.56 -56.98
C GLU A 590 47.02 -99.66 -55.73
N ARG A 591 47.42 -100.14 -54.54
CA ARG A 591 47.45 -99.32 -53.32
C ARG A 591 48.39 -98.12 -53.45
N ASN A 592 49.53 -98.31 -54.11
CA ASN A 592 50.51 -97.24 -54.30
C ASN A 592 50.00 -96.20 -55.32
N GLU A 593 49.33 -96.64 -56.38
CA GLU A 593 48.68 -95.73 -57.34
C GLU A 593 47.55 -94.91 -56.72
N ILE A 594 46.70 -95.51 -55.88
CA ILE A 594 45.62 -94.78 -55.18
C ILE A 594 46.19 -93.72 -54.24
N LYS A 595 47.21 -94.07 -53.45
CA LYS A 595 47.90 -93.10 -52.59
C LYS A 595 48.53 -91.98 -53.40
N MET A 596 49.09 -92.31 -54.55
CA MET A 596 49.72 -91.34 -55.43
C MET A 596 48.69 -90.36 -56.02
N HIS A 597 47.58 -90.86 -56.55
CA HIS A 597 46.50 -90.03 -57.08
C HIS A 597 45.95 -89.08 -56.00
N LEU A 598 45.74 -89.59 -54.78
CA LEU A 598 45.30 -88.75 -53.66
C LEU A 598 46.29 -87.63 -53.36
N GLN A 599 47.60 -87.92 -53.34
CA GLN A 599 48.62 -86.89 -53.14
C GLN A 599 48.62 -85.85 -54.27
N VAL A 600 48.47 -86.28 -55.51
CA VAL A 600 48.44 -85.39 -56.67
C VAL A 600 47.19 -84.51 -56.66
N THR A 601 46.00 -85.07 -56.43
CA THR A 601 44.74 -84.32 -56.34
C THR A 601 44.77 -83.32 -55.17
N GLN A 602 45.31 -83.71 -54.01
CA GLN A 602 45.48 -82.78 -52.87
C GLN A 602 46.42 -81.62 -53.20
N LEU A 603 47.50 -81.87 -53.94
CA LEU A 603 48.44 -80.83 -54.35
C LEU A 603 47.83 -79.89 -55.39
N LYS A 604 47.05 -80.41 -56.35
CA LYS A 604 46.34 -79.63 -57.38
C LYS A 604 45.31 -78.67 -56.81
N GLN A 605 44.62 -79.07 -55.75
CA GLN A 605 43.52 -78.28 -55.19
C GLN A 605 43.94 -77.44 -53.98
N GLY A 606 45.19 -77.58 -53.52
CA GLY A 606 45.76 -76.77 -52.47
C GLY A 606 46.19 -75.38 -52.94
N PRO A 607 46.28 -74.39 -52.04
CA PRO A 607 46.84 -73.08 -52.37
C PRO A 607 48.31 -73.24 -52.84
N GLN A 608 48.66 -72.52 -53.92
CA GLN A 608 49.95 -72.62 -54.64
C GLN A 608 50.20 -73.98 -55.30
N ALA A 609 49.16 -74.57 -55.86
CA ALA A 609 49.21 -75.86 -56.56
C ALA A 609 50.36 -75.98 -57.57
N GLU A 610 50.49 -75.02 -58.49
CA GLU A 610 51.53 -75.03 -59.53
C GLU A 610 52.95 -75.08 -58.93
N VAL A 611 53.22 -74.26 -57.91
CA VAL A 611 54.53 -74.18 -57.26
C VAL A 611 54.85 -75.49 -56.55
N LYS A 612 53.89 -76.05 -55.82
CA LYS A 612 54.07 -77.30 -55.07
C LYS A 612 54.21 -78.52 -55.99
N MET A 613 53.46 -78.56 -57.09
CA MET A 613 53.58 -79.59 -58.13
C MET A 613 54.96 -79.56 -58.77
N HIS A 614 55.47 -78.37 -59.14
CA HIS A 614 56.81 -78.23 -59.69
C HIS A 614 57.89 -78.65 -58.68
N GLN A 615 57.75 -78.30 -57.40
CA GLN A 615 58.69 -78.75 -56.36
C GLN A 615 58.73 -80.28 -56.24
N LYS A 616 57.58 -80.95 -56.36
CA LYS A 616 57.48 -82.41 -56.35
C LYS A 616 58.09 -83.05 -57.61
N ASP A 617 57.84 -82.51 -58.80
CA ASP A 617 58.50 -82.95 -60.04
C ASP A 617 60.03 -82.87 -59.92
N VAL A 618 60.55 -81.75 -59.41
CA VAL A 618 62.00 -81.58 -59.19
C VAL A 618 62.54 -82.55 -58.14
N GLN A 619 61.81 -82.79 -57.05
CA GLN A 619 62.22 -83.76 -56.02
C GLN A 619 62.32 -85.18 -56.58
N ILE A 620 61.32 -85.62 -57.34
CA ILE A 620 61.31 -86.96 -57.95
C ILE A 620 62.45 -87.08 -58.97
N LYS A 621 62.65 -86.08 -59.83
CA LYS A 621 63.80 -86.03 -60.77
C LYS A 621 65.14 -86.14 -60.08
N ARG A 622 65.34 -85.42 -58.98
CA ARG A 622 66.59 -85.49 -58.20
C ARG A 622 66.80 -86.88 -57.62
N LYS A 623 65.74 -87.51 -57.10
CA LYS A 623 65.81 -88.87 -56.53
C LYS A 623 66.08 -89.93 -57.61
N ILE A 624 65.47 -89.79 -58.79
CA ILE A 624 65.80 -90.63 -59.96
C ILE A 624 67.27 -90.45 -60.34
N SER A 625 67.74 -89.21 -60.49
CA SER A 625 69.13 -88.94 -60.86
C SER A 625 70.14 -89.45 -59.83
N SER A 626 69.84 -89.37 -58.53
CA SER A 626 70.72 -89.91 -57.48
C SER A 626 70.74 -91.43 -57.49
N LEU A 627 69.58 -92.08 -57.60
CA LEU A 627 69.50 -93.55 -57.68
C LEU A 627 70.13 -94.08 -58.98
N GLU A 628 69.96 -93.39 -60.11
CA GLU A 628 70.65 -93.73 -61.37
C GLU A 628 72.17 -93.62 -61.20
N SER A 629 72.66 -92.58 -60.52
CA SER A 629 74.09 -92.44 -60.19
C SER A 629 74.58 -93.56 -59.27
N ASP A 630 73.82 -93.87 -58.22
CA ASP A 630 74.18 -94.92 -57.25
C ASP A 630 74.20 -96.31 -57.92
N VAL A 631 73.17 -96.63 -58.73
CA VAL A 631 73.12 -97.86 -59.52
C VAL A 631 74.32 -97.96 -60.47
N ASN A 632 74.69 -96.87 -61.15
CA ASN A 632 75.86 -96.84 -62.03
C ASN A 632 77.18 -97.05 -61.28
N ILE A 633 77.33 -96.40 -60.11
CA ILE A 633 78.49 -96.59 -59.22
C ILE A 633 78.55 -98.04 -58.75
N TRP A 634 77.42 -98.61 -58.30
CA TRP A 634 77.37 -99.99 -57.83
C TRP A 634 77.67 -100.99 -58.95
N LYS A 635 77.13 -100.79 -60.16
CA LYS A 635 77.46 -101.61 -61.34
C LYS A 635 78.95 -101.57 -61.67
N THR A 636 79.53 -100.37 -61.70
CA THR A 636 80.96 -100.18 -61.98
C THR A 636 81.82 -100.81 -60.88
N ASN A 637 81.44 -100.64 -59.60
CA ASN A 637 82.16 -101.24 -58.48
C ASN A 637 82.07 -102.78 -58.49
N ILE A 638 80.95 -103.36 -58.96
CA ILE A 638 80.82 -104.81 -59.15
C ILE A 638 81.84 -105.34 -60.17
N ASP A 639 82.06 -104.60 -61.25
CA ASP A 639 83.01 -104.97 -62.32
C ASP A 639 84.48 -104.94 -61.84
N PHE A 640 84.82 -104.16 -60.81
CA PHE A 640 86.18 -104.07 -60.25
C PHE A 640 86.53 -105.16 -59.23
N PHE A 641 85.56 -105.96 -58.75
CA PHE A 641 85.84 -107.01 -57.77
C PHE A 641 86.52 -108.24 -58.43
N SER A 642 87.78 -108.51 -58.05
CA SER A 642 88.55 -109.69 -58.45
C SER A 642 88.04 -110.98 -57.80
N ALA A 643 88.23 -112.13 -58.48
CA ALA A 643 87.69 -113.42 -58.06
C ALA A 643 88.28 -113.92 -56.72
N SER A 644 87.56 -113.68 -55.63
CA SER A 644 87.88 -114.11 -54.27
C SER A 644 86.59 -114.48 -53.53
N LYS A 645 86.63 -115.46 -52.62
CA LYS A 645 85.43 -115.92 -51.88
C LYS A 645 84.71 -114.82 -51.09
N ASN A 646 85.42 -113.79 -50.61
CA ASN A 646 84.78 -112.62 -49.96
C ASN A 646 84.19 -111.62 -50.97
N ALA A 647 84.72 -111.58 -52.20
CA ALA A 647 84.21 -110.72 -53.26
C ALA A 647 82.87 -111.22 -53.82
N ASP A 648 82.64 -112.54 -53.87
CA ASP A 648 81.39 -113.12 -54.37
C ASP A 648 80.19 -112.81 -53.45
N LYS A 649 80.39 -112.79 -52.12
CA LYS A 649 79.34 -112.41 -51.16
C LYS A 649 78.96 -110.93 -51.29
N LEU A 650 79.95 -110.05 -51.43
CA LEU A 650 79.72 -108.63 -51.67
C LEU A 650 79.05 -108.38 -53.03
N LYS A 651 79.41 -109.13 -54.08
CA LYS A 651 78.73 -109.07 -55.38
C LYS A 651 77.25 -109.42 -55.27
N LEU A 652 76.87 -110.45 -54.51
CA LEU A 652 75.46 -110.80 -54.28
C LEU A 652 74.72 -109.67 -53.54
N GLU A 653 75.30 -109.12 -52.48
CA GLU A 653 74.70 -108.00 -51.73
C GLU A 653 74.53 -106.73 -52.60
N PHE A 654 75.52 -106.39 -53.44
CA PHE A 654 75.40 -105.27 -54.36
C PHE A 654 74.43 -105.55 -55.52
N ASN A 655 74.33 -106.79 -56.01
CA ASN A 655 73.33 -107.17 -57.02
C ASN A 655 71.90 -107.08 -56.47
N GLU A 656 71.66 -107.50 -55.23
CA GLU A 656 70.36 -107.30 -54.57
C GLU A 656 70.05 -105.81 -54.38
N LYS A 657 71.03 -105.00 -53.97
CA LYS A 657 70.86 -103.54 -53.86
C LYS A 657 70.58 -102.89 -55.21
N ILE A 658 71.26 -103.30 -56.28
CA ILE A 658 71.00 -102.82 -57.64
C ILE A 658 69.59 -103.20 -58.06
N LYS A 659 69.16 -104.44 -57.83
CA LYS A 659 67.81 -104.89 -58.18
C LYS A 659 66.73 -104.08 -57.45
N LEU A 660 66.86 -103.90 -56.13
CA LEU A 660 65.94 -103.09 -55.33
C LEU A 660 65.93 -101.61 -55.77
N ALA A 661 67.11 -101.05 -56.08
CA ALA A 661 67.19 -99.68 -56.56
C ALA A 661 66.63 -99.53 -57.97
N GLU A 662 66.77 -100.52 -58.86
CA GLU A 662 66.14 -100.53 -60.18
C GLU A 662 64.61 -100.63 -60.09
N GLU A 663 64.07 -101.43 -59.14
CA GLU A 663 62.65 -101.48 -58.83
C GLU A 663 62.14 -100.13 -58.28
N GLU A 664 62.86 -99.50 -57.34
CA GLU A 664 62.50 -98.16 -56.82
C GLU A 664 62.58 -97.08 -57.90
N LEU A 665 63.56 -97.17 -58.80
CA LEU A 665 63.76 -96.26 -59.93
C LEU A 665 62.62 -96.41 -60.96
N ALA A 666 62.17 -97.63 -61.23
CA ALA A 666 60.98 -97.89 -62.05
C ALA A 666 59.73 -97.22 -61.45
N GLY A 667 59.49 -97.42 -60.15
CA GLY A 667 58.37 -96.78 -59.44
C GLY A 667 58.45 -95.25 -59.41
N LEU A 668 59.64 -94.67 -59.23
CA LEU A 668 59.82 -93.20 -59.29
C LEU A 668 59.61 -92.63 -60.69
N LYS A 669 59.99 -93.37 -61.75
CA LYS A 669 59.73 -92.98 -63.14
C LYS A 669 58.23 -92.98 -63.45
N GLU A 670 57.51 -93.98 -62.97
CA GLU A 670 56.05 -94.05 -63.09
C GLU A 670 55.36 -92.91 -62.32
N GLN A 671 55.83 -92.60 -61.11
CA GLN A 671 55.37 -91.43 -60.35
C GLN A 671 55.62 -90.10 -61.08
N LEU A 672 56.73 -89.99 -61.80
CA LEU A 672 57.02 -88.79 -62.59
C LEU A 672 56.11 -88.68 -63.83
N ILE A 673 55.73 -89.81 -64.45
CA ILE A 673 54.80 -89.84 -65.59
C ILE A 673 53.40 -89.40 -65.16
N ILE A 674 52.86 -90.00 -64.09
CA ILE A 674 51.52 -89.68 -63.59
C ILE A 674 51.46 -88.21 -63.12
N LEU A 675 52.50 -87.69 -62.46
CA LEU A 675 52.54 -86.28 -62.02
C LEU A 675 52.58 -85.27 -63.18
N ARG A 676 53.04 -85.68 -64.37
CA ARG A 676 53.02 -84.84 -65.59
C ARG A 676 51.77 -85.00 -66.44
N GLN A 677 51.10 -86.14 -66.35
CA GLN A 677 49.82 -86.41 -67.03
C GLN A 677 48.64 -85.76 -66.30
N ALA A 678 48.77 -85.64 -64.97
CA ALA A 678 47.87 -84.89 -64.11
C ALA A 678 48.08 -83.39 -64.31
#